data_AF-A0A6I6JVB9-F1
#
_entry.id   AF-A0A6I6JVB9-F1
#
_cell.length_a   1.000
_cell.length_b   1.000
_cell.length_c   1.000
_cell.angle_alpha   90.00
_cell.angle_beta   90.00
_cell.angle_gamma   90.00
#
_symmetry.space_group_name_H-M   'P 1'
#
loop_
_entity.id
_entity.type
_entity.pdbx_description
1 polymer ?
#
loop_
_entity_poly.entity_id
_entity_poly.type
_entity_poly.pdbx_seq_one_letter_code
_entity_poly.pdbx_strand_id
1 'polypeptide(L)'
;MKTRREFIQKASVGSIALSSLCGFTTLDDRNIPVISGLNKGNKNIPFEEPDYTKWKVSFNESESTLSIVNGNVFIHGRLIFTSGTDQWTVVNSHDGVKSRYAFVDLKGDVQGYFVLCTNGEELKICFYHRTAQAYKGILTFTGGITFFKNSFACRTRAKEGERVLSLSCGITDSLQNDSLFAPENDTILQLDAGNLSIKNTGDGEYSFKMSGHIGESSESVFSMNLEKNYLKSRYVPYYHTLNRERCSKTPTGWMSWNTYFDKATAEDNLNEAKIGKKYLQPFGCEFWSIESWQGNSDQLPVSNFFNMNLEVNEKQFPEGMKQLAEDIRDLGFRPGLWMAPFGTGSEKFYDEHKNWFLHDKEGKPISSWNGRYTLDPTVQEALDHLKKMFNKASREWGYEFFKIDGMSGRSHNYCAHLYERPEIRECFKDPSYSNPFEKCVKTFREGIGEDRVFLACQGHSSGPEAYYADAARLGADIVHPNQPVKWHNVYNQGACTMNQIFTHNIVMVADPDTLLVHDLPLEEARVSATIVALPGQLTFFGDKLAGLSKSQMKILQQTLPVADVRPVSLYPYFSMLQIWNLQIENKLLGDYNVVALFNWEDEAKTISFSMDELGLPAEDEYLIYEFWEQKAYGTITDGFALEVPAHAVRLLSIHKKQDIPQWVSSDRHITQNALELNAYKWDNRNRVIEGEIALVGSFPLTMRLHVPKGFHLADAQCDGAKCTVKEENDNIMAVTFNPNKTGDFKFKVRF
;
A
#
# COMPACT_ATOMS: atom_id res chain seq x y z
N MET A 1 -13.07 -35.13 -1.44
CA MET A 1 -12.47 -35.88 -0.31
C MET A 1 -11.52 -36.96 -0.82
N LYS A 2 -10.21 -36.77 -0.63
CA LYS A 2 -9.17 -37.82 -0.57
C LYS A 2 -8.03 -37.24 0.28
N THR A 3 -7.54 -38.04 1.22
CA THR A 3 -6.92 -37.62 2.46
C THR A 3 -5.41 -37.41 2.37
N ARG A 4 -4.93 -36.48 3.21
CA ARG A 4 -3.56 -35.97 3.46
C ARG A 4 -2.52 -37.03 3.89
N ARG A 5 -2.79 -38.33 3.69
CA ARG A 5 -2.04 -39.44 4.31
C ARG A 5 -1.08 -40.19 3.38
N GLU A 6 -1.10 -39.93 2.08
CA GLU A 6 -0.22 -40.63 1.11
C GLU A 6 0.98 -39.81 0.61
N PHE A 7 1.11 -38.54 0.99
CA PHE A 7 2.25 -37.70 0.55
C PHE A 7 3.49 -37.78 1.47
N ILE A 8 3.41 -38.41 2.64
CA ILE A 8 4.49 -38.41 3.65
C ILE A 8 5.40 -39.66 3.57
N GLN A 9 5.24 -40.54 2.57
CA GLN A 9 6.01 -41.79 2.51
C GLN A 9 7.22 -41.82 1.54
N LYS A 10 7.72 -40.68 1.07
CA LYS A 10 8.90 -40.67 0.16
C LYS A 10 10.03 -39.67 0.47
N ALA A 11 10.17 -39.20 1.70
CA ALA A 11 11.35 -38.42 2.08
C ALA A 11 11.78 -38.71 3.53
N SER A 12 12.45 -39.86 3.73
CA SER A 12 13.10 -40.16 5.01
C SER A 12 14.26 -41.14 4.82
N VAL A 13 15.42 -40.62 4.41
CA VAL A 13 16.72 -41.26 4.66
C VAL A 13 17.74 -40.16 4.98
N GLY A 14 18.31 -40.23 6.19
CA GLY A 14 19.65 -39.70 6.47
C GLY A 14 19.75 -38.63 7.54
N SER A 15 19.84 -39.04 8.82
CA SER A 15 21.04 -38.89 9.66
C SER A 15 20.68 -38.76 11.15
N ILE A 16 21.12 -39.74 11.93
CA ILE A 16 20.90 -39.91 13.36
C ILE A 16 21.97 -39.13 14.13
N ALA A 17 21.56 -38.30 15.09
CA ALA A 17 22.41 -37.79 16.17
C ALA A 17 22.25 -38.70 17.40
N LEU A 18 23.37 -39.21 17.91
CA LEU A 18 23.45 -39.92 19.18
C LEU A 18 24.26 -39.08 20.19
N SER A 19 23.71 -39.03 21.39
CA SER A 19 24.12 -38.30 22.58
C SER A 19 25.50 -38.69 23.12
N SER A 20 26.11 -37.81 23.91
CA SER A 20 27.15 -38.21 24.86
C SER A 20 26.98 -37.51 26.21
N LEU A 21 27.06 -38.30 27.27
CA LEU A 21 27.04 -37.92 28.68
C LEU A 21 28.14 -38.74 29.37
N CYS A 22 28.95 -38.05 30.18
CA CYS A 22 29.85 -38.52 31.25
C CYS A 22 31.12 -39.32 30.94
N GLY A 23 32.22 -38.88 31.57
CA GLY A 23 33.26 -39.79 32.10
C GLY A 23 34.69 -39.25 32.13
N PHE A 24 35.13 -38.80 33.31
CA PHE A 24 36.50 -38.41 33.67
C PHE A 24 37.57 -39.49 33.39
N THR A 25 38.81 -39.09 33.07
CA THR A 25 40.05 -39.49 33.79
C THR A 25 41.31 -38.78 33.27
N THR A 26 42.29 -38.73 34.16
CA THR A 26 43.52 -37.92 34.30
C THR A 26 44.77 -38.46 33.57
N LEU A 27 45.79 -37.59 33.49
CA LEU A 27 47.27 -37.78 33.39
C LEU A 27 47.89 -37.32 32.06
N ASP A 28 49.16 -36.93 31.94
CA ASP A 28 50.09 -36.11 32.71
C ASP A 28 51.28 -35.84 31.76
N ASP A 29 51.79 -34.61 31.76
CA ASP A 29 53.19 -34.18 31.56
C ASP A 29 54.05 -34.43 30.27
N ARG A 30 54.82 -33.37 29.93
CA ARG A 30 56.07 -33.26 29.13
C ARG A 30 56.04 -33.23 27.59
N ASN A 31 56.27 -32.05 27.00
CA ASN A 31 57.60 -31.62 26.52
C ASN A 31 57.55 -30.30 25.72
N ILE A 32 58.44 -29.40 26.11
CA ILE A 32 58.72 -28.07 25.56
C ILE A 32 59.72 -28.21 24.38
N PRO A 33 59.74 -27.24 23.44
CA PRO A 33 61.02 -26.57 23.17
C PRO A 33 60.93 -25.04 23.27
N VAL A 34 61.90 -24.49 24.00
CA VAL A 34 62.19 -23.07 24.20
C VAL A 34 62.98 -22.56 23.01
N ILE A 35 62.64 -21.38 22.48
CA ILE A 35 63.64 -20.42 22.00
C ILE A 35 63.36 -19.06 22.64
N SER A 36 64.34 -18.62 23.40
CA SER A 36 64.42 -17.38 24.17
C SER A 36 64.93 -16.20 23.34
N GLY A 37 64.40 -14.99 23.60
CA GLY A 37 64.96 -13.73 23.12
C GLY A 37 64.32 -12.47 23.73
N LEU A 38 64.71 -12.12 24.96
CA LEU A 38 64.91 -10.77 25.53
C LEU A 38 64.11 -9.57 24.95
N ASN A 39 63.28 -8.87 25.74
CA ASN A 39 63.70 -7.80 26.68
C ASN A 39 62.52 -6.96 27.21
N LYS A 40 62.73 -6.42 28.42
CA LYS A 40 61.87 -5.52 29.19
C LYS A 40 61.46 -4.26 28.42
N GLY A 41 60.19 -3.88 28.52
CA GLY A 41 59.68 -2.60 28.04
C GLY A 41 58.27 -2.33 28.56
N ASN A 42 58.19 -1.67 29.71
CA ASN A 42 56.97 -1.22 30.37
C ASN A 42 56.23 -0.19 29.49
N LYS A 43 55.05 -0.52 28.96
CA LYS A 43 54.00 0.44 28.59
C LYS A 43 52.64 -0.20 28.80
N ASN A 44 51.88 0.33 29.76
CA ASN A 44 50.43 0.20 29.79
C ASN A 44 49.90 0.58 28.40
N ILE A 45 49.45 -0.42 27.64
CA ILE A 45 48.59 -0.19 26.49
C ILE A 45 47.19 -0.04 27.10
N PRO A 46 46.53 1.12 26.99
CA PRO A 46 45.11 1.18 27.27
C PRO A 46 44.47 0.24 26.24
N PHE A 47 43.74 -0.77 26.71
CA PHE A 47 42.75 -1.44 25.88
C PHE A 47 41.65 -0.39 25.60
N GLU A 48 41.88 0.46 24.62
CA GLU A 48 40.80 1.17 23.95
C GLU A 48 40.07 0.11 23.13
N GLU A 49 38.96 -0.39 23.67
CA GLU A 49 37.98 -1.13 22.90
C GLU A 49 37.63 -0.28 21.67
N PRO A 50 37.65 -0.84 20.46
CA PRO A 50 37.29 -0.07 19.29
C PRO A 50 35.81 0.29 19.40
N ASP A 51 35.50 1.57 19.21
CA ASP A 51 34.13 2.10 19.21
C ASP A 51 33.39 1.57 17.96
N TYR A 52 32.89 0.34 18.05
CA TYR A 52 32.15 -0.35 16.99
C TYR A 52 30.66 0.04 16.95
N THR A 53 30.26 1.12 17.62
CA THR A 53 28.84 1.38 17.92
C THR A 53 28.34 2.60 17.16
N LYS A 54 27.41 2.39 16.20
CA LYS A 54 26.73 3.51 15.51
C LYS A 54 25.81 4.30 16.45
N TRP A 55 25.34 3.65 17.50
CA TRP A 55 24.47 4.22 18.51
C TRP A 55 25.27 4.85 19.65
N LYS A 56 25.16 6.18 19.78
CA LYS A 56 25.69 6.94 20.93
C LYS A 56 24.61 7.05 21.98
N VAL A 57 24.92 6.68 23.22
CA VAL A 57 23.95 6.71 24.32
C VAL A 57 24.46 7.55 25.49
N SER A 58 23.57 8.34 26.08
CA SER A 58 23.82 9.11 27.30
C SER A 58 22.64 9.02 28.25
N PHE A 59 22.90 8.96 29.55
CA PHE A 59 21.88 8.87 30.59
C PHE A 59 22.03 10.02 31.61
N ASN A 60 20.93 10.70 31.91
CA ASN A 60 20.84 11.69 32.99
C ASN A 60 20.11 11.08 34.18
N GLU A 61 20.87 10.80 35.24
CA GLU A 61 20.37 10.19 36.47
C GLU A 61 19.32 11.04 37.19
N SER A 62 19.51 12.36 37.26
CA SER A 62 18.62 13.26 38.00
C SER A 62 17.20 13.33 37.43
N GLU A 63 17.08 13.10 36.12
CA GLU A 63 15.80 13.08 35.40
C GLU A 63 15.34 11.66 35.06
N SER A 64 16.22 10.67 35.25
CA SER A 64 16.08 9.30 34.74
C SER A 64 15.80 9.27 33.24
N THR A 65 16.50 10.11 32.47
CA THR A 65 16.31 10.24 31.02
C THR A 65 17.43 9.60 30.23
N LEU A 66 17.08 8.92 29.14
CA LEU A 66 17.97 8.25 28.22
C LEU A 66 17.91 8.96 26.86
N SER A 67 19.06 9.31 26.30
CA SER A 67 19.19 9.85 24.94
C SER A 67 20.04 8.91 24.10
N ILE A 68 19.52 8.53 22.93
CA ILE A 68 20.10 7.57 22.00
C ILE A 68 20.17 8.23 20.63
N VAL A 69 21.34 8.21 20.00
CA VAL A 69 21.59 8.90 18.72
C VAL A 69 22.28 7.98 17.72
N ASN A 70 21.77 7.90 16.49
CA ASN A 70 22.44 7.24 15.36
C ASN A 70 22.22 8.06 14.08
N GLY A 71 23.23 8.80 13.65
CA GLY A 71 23.13 9.72 12.52
C GLY A 71 22.09 10.82 12.77
N ASN A 72 21.05 10.85 11.92
CA ASN A 72 19.93 11.80 12.02
C ASN A 72 18.76 11.28 12.88
N VAL A 73 18.89 10.09 13.47
CA VAL A 73 17.88 9.51 14.34
C VAL A 73 18.20 9.85 15.78
N PHE A 74 17.26 10.49 16.46
CA PHE A 74 17.37 10.88 17.87
C PHE A 74 16.19 10.32 18.65
N ILE A 75 16.47 9.53 19.69
CA ILE A 75 15.46 8.97 20.59
C ILE A 75 15.78 9.47 21.98
N HIS A 76 14.83 10.14 22.64
CA HIS A 76 15.02 10.68 23.97
C HIS A 76 13.77 10.50 24.82
N GLY A 77 13.93 10.03 26.05
CA GLY A 77 12.79 9.82 26.93
C GLY A 77 13.17 9.49 28.36
N ARG A 78 12.15 9.28 29.19
CA ARG A 78 12.27 8.93 30.59
C ARG A 78 12.06 7.44 30.82
N LEU A 79 12.91 6.85 31.66
CA LEU A 79 12.77 5.49 32.17
C LEU A 79 12.09 5.50 33.54
N ILE A 80 11.05 4.69 33.69
CA ILE A 80 10.31 4.53 34.94
C ILE A 80 10.17 3.04 35.22
N PHE A 81 10.65 2.60 36.38
CA PHE A 81 10.42 1.24 36.86
C PHE A 81 9.43 1.25 38.03
N THR A 82 8.37 0.45 37.91
CA THR A 82 7.36 0.29 38.95
C THR A 82 7.29 -1.16 39.40
N SER A 83 7.47 -1.41 40.70
CA SER A 83 7.34 -2.71 41.34
C SER A 83 6.18 -2.66 42.34
N GLY A 84 5.05 -3.30 42.01
CA GLY A 84 3.82 -3.14 42.78
C GLY A 84 3.30 -1.71 42.67
N THR A 85 3.19 -1.00 43.80
CA THR A 85 2.84 0.43 43.86
C THR A 85 4.06 1.34 43.92
N ASP A 86 5.26 0.78 44.08
CA ASP A 86 6.48 1.54 44.35
C ASP A 86 7.19 1.87 43.05
N GLN A 87 7.51 3.15 42.86
CA GLN A 87 8.39 3.59 41.79
C GLN A 87 9.84 3.60 42.29
N TRP A 88 10.71 2.84 41.64
CA TRP A 88 12.13 2.77 41.98
C TRP A 88 12.93 3.79 41.18
N THR A 89 14.08 4.19 41.71
CA THR A 89 14.98 5.13 41.05
C THR A 89 15.91 4.40 40.10
N VAL A 90 16.20 5.01 38.95
CA VAL A 90 17.17 4.50 37.98
C VAL A 90 18.44 5.34 38.07
N VAL A 91 19.58 4.70 38.35
CA VAL A 91 20.86 5.40 38.58
C VAL A 91 22.01 4.79 37.78
N ASN A 92 23.13 5.52 37.67
CA ASN A 92 24.36 4.94 37.14
C ASN A 92 24.83 3.80 38.05
N SER A 93 25.32 2.71 37.46
CA SER A 93 25.85 1.63 38.27
C SER A 93 27.20 1.99 38.88
N HIS A 94 27.37 1.78 40.19
CA HIS A 94 28.60 2.06 40.93
C HIS A 94 29.55 0.86 41.03
N ASP A 95 29.29 -0.21 40.29
CA ASP A 95 30.04 -1.47 40.34
C ASP A 95 31.09 -1.62 39.22
N GLY A 96 31.47 -0.51 38.59
CA GLY A 96 32.59 -0.43 37.64
C GLY A 96 32.27 -0.77 36.19
N VAL A 97 31.05 -1.22 35.87
CA VAL A 97 30.62 -1.50 34.49
C VAL A 97 29.94 -0.25 33.91
N LYS A 98 30.60 0.40 32.95
CA LYS A 98 30.18 1.71 32.39
C LYS A 98 28.85 1.68 31.62
N SER A 99 28.51 0.56 30.99
CA SER A 99 27.28 0.39 30.19
C SER A 99 26.09 -0.15 31.01
N ARG A 100 26.22 -0.18 32.33
CA ARG A 100 25.24 -0.75 33.26
C ARG A 100 24.62 0.33 34.13
N TYR A 101 23.33 0.19 34.37
CA TYR A 101 22.52 1.07 35.19
C TYR A 101 21.77 0.25 36.24
N ALA A 102 21.50 0.84 37.39
CA ALA A 102 20.95 0.15 38.55
C ALA A 102 19.53 0.62 38.86
N PHE A 103 18.69 -0.32 39.30
CA PHE A 103 17.38 -0.04 39.89
C PHE A 103 17.50 -0.02 41.42
N VAL A 104 17.12 1.10 42.04
CA VAL A 104 17.25 1.35 43.48
C VAL A 104 15.86 1.49 44.10
N ASP A 105 15.55 0.61 45.06
CA ASP A 105 14.27 0.62 45.74
C ASP A 105 14.11 1.82 46.72
N LEU A 106 12.95 1.91 47.37
CA LEU A 106 12.65 2.98 48.32
C LEU A 106 13.55 2.98 49.58
N LYS A 107 14.30 1.90 49.83
CA LYS A 107 15.24 1.79 50.95
C LYS A 107 16.65 2.21 50.55
N GLY A 108 16.89 2.49 49.27
CA GLY A 108 18.22 2.79 48.75
C GLY A 108 19.01 1.54 48.33
N ASP A 109 18.37 0.36 48.29
CA ASP A 109 19.03 -0.89 47.93
C ASP A 109 18.98 -1.11 46.41
N VAL A 110 20.12 -1.49 45.82
CA VAL A 110 20.20 -1.90 44.41
C VAL A 110 19.64 -3.32 44.25
N GLN A 111 18.55 -3.46 43.51
CA GLN A 111 17.83 -4.72 43.34
C GLN A 111 18.15 -5.41 42.00
N GLY A 112 18.55 -4.66 40.99
CA GLY A 112 18.92 -5.23 39.70
C GLY A 112 19.43 -4.18 38.73
N TYR A 113 19.57 -4.60 37.48
CA TYR A 113 20.27 -3.80 36.48
C TYR A 113 19.59 -3.83 35.13
N PHE A 114 19.90 -2.81 34.34
CA PHE A 114 19.84 -2.92 32.89
C PHE A 114 21.17 -2.59 32.25
N VAL A 115 21.41 -3.18 31.08
CA VAL A 115 22.59 -2.93 30.26
C VAL A 115 22.18 -2.55 28.86
N LEU A 116 23.00 -1.72 28.23
CA LEU A 116 22.87 -1.37 26.84
C LEU A 116 23.84 -2.21 26.02
N CYS A 117 23.31 -2.97 25.07
CA CYS A 117 24.07 -3.82 24.18
C CYS A 117 23.90 -3.32 22.75
N THR A 118 24.99 -2.98 22.08
CA THR A 118 24.99 -2.53 20.69
C THR A 118 25.66 -3.58 19.81
N ASN A 119 25.05 -3.87 18.66
CA ASN A 119 25.60 -4.76 17.64
C ASN A 119 25.30 -4.21 16.25
N GLY A 120 26.24 -3.44 15.69
CA GLY A 120 26.06 -2.80 14.39
C GLY A 120 24.90 -1.80 14.40
N GLU A 121 23.80 -2.18 13.73
CA GLU A 121 22.58 -1.37 13.59
C GLU A 121 21.56 -1.57 14.72
N GLU A 122 21.76 -2.58 15.57
CA GLU A 122 20.83 -2.94 16.64
C GLU A 122 21.33 -2.42 18.00
N LEU A 123 20.43 -1.82 18.78
CA LEU A 123 20.59 -1.49 20.19
C LEU A 123 19.55 -2.27 21.00
N LYS A 124 20.01 -2.94 22.07
CA LYS A 124 19.15 -3.63 23.04
C LYS A 124 19.32 -3.04 24.43
N ILE A 125 18.21 -2.93 25.13
CA ILE A 125 18.16 -2.69 26.57
C ILE A 125 17.79 -4.02 27.22
N CYS A 126 18.74 -4.66 27.90
CA CYS A 126 18.57 -5.98 28.50
C CYS A 126 18.48 -5.86 30.03
N PHE A 127 17.48 -6.50 30.63
CA PHE A 127 17.25 -6.48 32.08
C PHE A 127 17.70 -7.78 32.73
N TYR A 128 18.29 -7.70 33.92
CA TYR A 128 18.58 -8.88 34.74
C TYR A 128 18.64 -8.56 36.24
N HIS A 129 18.28 -9.56 37.05
CA HIS A 129 18.23 -9.48 38.50
C HIS A 129 19.61 -9.70 39.13
N ARG A 130 19.81 -9.21 40.37
CA ARG A 130 20.95 -9.65 41.20
C ARG A 130 20.77 -11.09 41.68
N THR A 131 21.88 -11.77 41.95
CA THR A 131 21.90 -13.14 42.47
C THR A 131 21.10 -13.23 43.78
N ALA A 132 20.18 -14.20 43.87
CA ALA A 132 19.21 -14.42 44.95
C ALA A 132 17.99 -13.46 45.01
N GLN A 133 17.71 -12.65 43.96
CA GLN A 133 16.54 -11.79 43.88
C GLN A 133 15.69 -12.08 42.62
N ALA A 134 14.37 -12.02 42.77
CA ALA A 134 13.39 -12.19 41.68
C ALA A 134 12.22 -11.22 41.89
N TYR A 135 12.49 -9.93 41.71
CA TYR A 135 11.47 -8.89 41.85
C TYR A 135 10.63 -8.77 40.58
N LYS A 136 9.35 -8.41 40.72
CA LYS A 136 8.43 -8.22 39.60
C LYS A 136 8.16 -6.74 39.41
N GLY A 137 8.04 -6.30 38.17
CA GLY A 137 7.65 -4.94 37.87
C GLY A 137 7.54 -4.67 36.39
N ILE A 138 7.12 -3.45 36.07
CA ILE A 138 6.99 -2.94 34.72
C ILE A 138 8.04 -1.87 34.55
N LEU A 139 8.91 -2.04 33.56
CA LEU A 139 9.72 -0.93 33.06
C LEU A 139 8.95 -0.24 31.94
N THR A 140 8.94 1.09 31.97
CA THR A 140 8.40 1.93 30.92
C THR A 140 9.45 2.91 30.43
N PHE A 141 9.62 3.01 29.12
CA PHE A 141 10.41 4.03 28.43
C PHE A 141 9.47 4.88 27.58
N THR A 142 9.29 6.15 27.95
CA THR A 142 8.39 7.08 27.27
C THR A 142 9.16 8.29 26.80
N GLY A 143 9.00 8.69 25.54
CA GLY A 143 9.80 9.77 24.98
C GLY A 143 9.36 10.23 23.60
N GLY A 144 10.26 10.99 22.96
CA GLY A 144 10.17 11.42 21.58
C GLY A 144 11.22 10.77 20.69
N ILE A 145 10.90 10.66 19.41
CA ILE A 145 11.78 10.23 18.33
C ILE A 145 11.76 11.32 17.27
N THR A 146 12.93 11.87 16.97
CA THR A 146 13.17 12.64 15.75
C THR A 146 13.77 11.70 14.71
N PHE A 147 13.12 11.60 13.56
CA PHE A 147 13.47 10.75 12.43
C PHE A 147 13.52 11.58 11.14
N PHE A 148 13.36 10.94 9.98
CA PHE A 148 13.34 11.65 8.70
C PHE A 148 11.98 12.31 8.45
N LYS A 149 11.97 13.43 7.73
CA LYS A 149 10.72 14.04 7.25
C LYS A 149 9.98 13.12 6.28
N ASN A 150 8.68 13.29 6.18
CA ASN A 150 7.77 12.47 5.38
C ASN A 150 7.79 10.97 5.75
N SER A 151 8.38 10.58 6.89
CA SER A 151 8.29 9.22 7.39
C SER A 151 6.90 8.92 7.94
N PHE A 152 6.64 7.65 8.21
CA PHE A 152 5.39 7.23 8.85
C PHE A 152 5.55 6.00 9.72
N ALA A 153 4.66 5.89 10.71
CA ALA A 153 4.56 4.70 11.54
C ALA A 153 3.92 3.56 10.75
N CYS A 154 4.50 2.38 10.86
CA CYS A 154 4.17 1.21 10.04
C CYS A 154 4.44 -0.10 10.78
N ARG A 155 4.20 -1.20 10.09
CA ARG A 155 4.43 -2.57 10.55
C ARG A 155 5.43 -3.27 9.65
N THR A 156 6.43 -3.90 10.26
CA THR A 156 7.45 -4.66 9.52
C THR A 156 7.49 -6.13 9.89
N ARG A 157 6.78 -6.54 10.95
CA ARG A 157 6.73 -7.92 11.42
C ARG A 157 5.34 -8.51 11.22
N ALA A 158 5.25 -9.44 10.28
CA ALA A 158 4.07 -10.27 10.09
C ALA A 158 3.86 -11.19 11.30
N LYS A 159 2.60 -11.38 11.70
CA LYS A 159 2.23 -12.33 12.77
C LYS A 159 1.59 -13.59 12.17
N GLU A 160 1.83 -14.74 12.79
CA GLU A 160 1.12 -15.96 12.40
C GLU A 160 -0.38 -15.78 12.61
N GLY A 161 -1.19 -16.20 11.63
CA GLY A 161 -2.65 -16.08 11.69
C GLY A 161 -3.19 -14.66 11.54
N GLU A 162 -2.38 -13.69 11.09
CA GLU A 162 -2.82 -12.32 10.83
C GLU A 162 -3.99 -12.29 9.83
N ARG A 163 -5.07 -11.57 10.20
CA ARG A 163 -6.34 -11.56 9.45
C ARG A 163 -6.69 -10.21 8.83
N VAL A 164 -5.95 -9.15 9.16
CA VAL A 164 -6.27 -7.76 8.83
C VAL A 164 -5.21 -7.18 7.89
N LEU A 165 -5.66 -6.68 6.73
CA LEU A 165 -4.87 -5.77 5.91
C LEU A 165 -4.98 -4.36 6.50
N SER A 166 -3.88 -3.77 6.95
CA SER A 166 -3.86 -2.41 7.50
C SER A 166 -3.48 -1.37 6.45
N LEU A 167 -4.33 -0.37 6.28
CA LEU A 167 -4.21 0.74 5.34
C LEU A 167 -4.37 2.07 6.09
N SER A 168 -3.83 3.15 5.52
CA SER A 168 -3.84 4.48 6.13
C SER A 168 -4.15 5.54 5.09
N CYS A 169 -5.12 6.42 5.37
CA CYS A 169 -5.40 7.65 4.65
C CYS A 169 -5.02 8.83 5.53
N GLY A 170 -3.97 9.57 5.15
CA GLY A 170 -3.35 10.59 6.00
C GLY A 170 -2.30 10.03 6.97
N ILE A 171 -2.01 10.76 8.05
CA ILE A 171 -1.06 10.36 9.09
C ILE A 171 -1.83 9.73 10.23
N THR A 172 -1.91 8.39 10.21
CA THR A 172 -2.68 7.63 11.20
C THR A 172 -1.80 6.89 12.18
N ASP A 173 -2.27 6.81 13.42
CA ASP A 173 -1.64 6.03 14.48
C ASP A 173 -2.40 4.72 14.70
N SER A 174 -1.66 3.67 15.06
CA SER A 174 -2.23 2.36 15.36
C SER A 174 -1.44 1.71 16.49
N LEU A 175 -2.14 1.02 17.39
CA LEU A 175 -1.50 0.21 18.44
C LEU A 175 -0.72 -0.98 17.88
N GLN A 176 -0.88 -1.31 16.59
CA GLN A 176 -0.12 -2.36 15.93
C GLN A 176 1.20 -1.88 15.32
N ASN A 177 1.44 -0.56 15.27
CA ASN A 177 2.66 0.00 14.68
C ASN A 177 3.89 -0.40 15.47
N ASP A 178 4.92 -0.82 14.76
CA ASP A 178 6.14 -1.35 15.35
C ASP A 178 7.43 -0.74 14.79
N SER A 179 7.27 0.12 13.78
CA SER A 179 8.39 0.70 13.04
C SER A 179 8.06 2.09 12.53
N LEU A 180 9.10 2.86 12.20
CA LEU A 180 9.01 4.10 11.43
C LEU A 180 9.74 3.92 10.10
N PHE A 181 9.08 4.17 8.97
CA PHE A 181 9.68 4.06 7.63
C PHE A 181 9.82 5.41 6.95
N ALA A 182 10.99 5.67 6.37
CA ALA A 182 11.31 6.86 5.59
C ALA A 182 11.51 6.48 4.12
N PRO A 183 10.51 6.72 3.24
CA PRO A 183 10.59 6.33 1.83
C PRO A 183 11.80 6.90 1.09
N GLU A 184 12.04 8.22 1.19
CA GLU A 184 13.13 8.89 0.45
C GLU A 184 14.53 8.34 0.76
N ASN A 185 14.68 7.66 1.90
CA ASN A 185 15.95 7.09 2.35
C ASN A 185 15.96 5.56 2.32
N ASP A 186 14.84 4.91 1.96
CA ASP A 186 14.60 3.48 2.15
C ASP A 186 15.10 2.98 3.52
N THR A 187 14.80 3.74 4.58
CA THR A 187 15.36 3.52 5.92
C THR A 187 14.25 3.28 6.92
N ILE A 188 14.42 2.27 7.77
CA ILE A 188 13.43 1.88 8.77
C ILE A 188 14.03 1.86 10.17
N LEU A 189 13.30 2.41 11.14
CA LEU A 189 13.58 2.26 12.57
C LEU A 189 12.55 1.30 13.16
N GLN A 190 12.99 0.09 13.51
CA GLN A 190 12.14 -0.91 14.17
C GLN A 190 12.29 -0.79 15.68
N LEU A 191 11.19 -0.85 16.42
CA LEU A 191 11.13 -0.81 17.88
C LEU A 191 10.46 -2.09 18.38
N ASP A 192 10.94 -2.67 19.48
CA ASP A 192 10.35 -3.87 20.05
C ASP A 192 10.33 -3.81 21.58
N ALA A 193 9.18 -4.13 22.16
CA ALA A 193 8.93 -4.26 23.59
C ALA A 193 7.64 -5.07 23.79
N GLY A 194 7.39 -5.57 25.01
CA GLY A 194 6.16 -6.30 25.34
C GLY A 194 4.89 -5.50 25.03
N ASN A 195 4.93 -4.19 25.24
CA ASN A 195 3.92 -3.23 24.81
C ASN A 195 4.61 -2.04 24.14
N LEU A 196 4.08 -1.62 23.00
CA LEU A 196 4.61 -0.53 22.21
C LEU A 196 3.46 0.34 21.70
N SER A 197 3.65 1.65 21.79
CA SER A 197 2.81 2.64 21.11
C SER A 197 3.72 3.67 20.49
N ILE A 198 3.47 3.98 19.22
CA ILE A 198 4.14 5.04 18.46
C ILE A 198 3.03 5.97 17.97
N LYS A 199 3.18 7.27 18.20
CA LYS A 199 2.23 8.28 17.76
C LYS A 199 2.92 9.40 17.03
N ASN A 200 2.40 9.80 15.87
CA ASN A 200 2.91 10.97 15.19
C ASN A 200 2.61 12.25 15.99
N THR A 201 3.60 13.12 16.10
CA THR A 201 3.46 14.44 16.74
C THR A 201 3.84 15.59 15.82
N GLY A 202 4.37 15.28 14.64
CA GLY A 202 4.81 16.24 13.64
C GLY A 202 5.55 15.55 12.49
N ASP A 203 5.95 16.34 11.50
CA ASP A 203 6.75 15.86 10.36
C ASP A 203 8.13 15.39 10.83
N GLY A 204 8.36 14.07 10.74
CA GLY A 204 9.58 13.43 11.26
C GLY A 204 9.67 13.35 12.79
N GLU A 205 8.61 13.69 13.52
CA GLU A 205 8.58 13.69 14.98
C GLU A 205 7.50 12.74 15.51
N TYR A 206 7.88 11.88 16.45
CA TYR A 206 6.99 10.88 17.03
C TYR A 206 7.11 10.87 18.55
N SER A 207 6.03 10.60 19.25
CA SER A 207 6.09 10.14 20.63
C SER A 207 6.04 8.62 20.66
N PHE A 208 6.67 8.02 21.66
CA PHE A 208 6.62 6.58 21.87
C PHE A 208 6.46 6.23 23.35
N LYS A 209 5.89 5.05 23.59
CA LYS A 209 5.88 4.38 24.89
C LYS A 209 6.20 2.91 24.67
N MET A 210 7.30 2.46 25.26
CA MET A 210 7.70 1.06 25.33
C MET A 210 7.56 0.58 26.77
N SER A 211 6.96 -0.57 27.01
CA SER A 211 6.96 -1.17 28.34
C SER A 211 6.98 -2.69 28.31
N GLY A 212 7.43 -3.30 29.40
CA GLY A 212 7.48 -4.75 29.53
C GLY A 212 7.60 -5.21 30.98
N HIS A 213 7.05 -6.37 31.27
CA HIS A 213 7.18 -7.06 32.53
C HIS A 213 8.57 -7.70 32.64
N ILE A 214 9.46 -7.14 33.46
CA ILE A 214 10.85 -7.63 33.54
C ILE A 214 10.97 -9.04 34.13
N GLY A 215 9.92 -9.54 34.80
CA GLY A 215 9.86 -10.91 35.29
C GLY A 215 9.55 -11.94 34.20
N GLU A 216 9.08 -11.49 33.04
CA GLU A 216 8.80 -12.32 31.87
C GLU A 216 9.96 -12.18 30.88
N SER A 217 10.66 -13.28 30.60
CA SER A 217 11.86 -13.22 29.76
C SER A 217 11.58 -12.68 28.35
N SER A 218 10.38 -12.93 27.81
CA SER A 218 9.94 -12.40 26.51
C SER A 218 9.70 -10.89 26.48
N GLU A 219 9.54 -10.24 27.63
CA GLU A 219 9.31 -8.79 27.74
C GLU A 219 10.49 -8.05 28.38
N SER A 220 11.52 -8.80 28.80
CA SER A 220 12.71 -8.31 29.50
C SER A 220 13.80 -7.73 28.58
N VAL A 221 13.48 -7.51 27.31
CA VAL A 221 14.39 -6.89 26.34
C VAL A 221 13.62 -5.88 25.50
N PHE A 222 14.12 -4.65 25.45
CA PHE A 222 13.66 -3.66 24.48
C PHE A 222 14.70 -3.56 23.37
N SER A 223 14.28 -3.53 22.11
CA SER A 223 15.20 -3.41 20.97
C SER A 223 14.85 -2.26 20.04
N MET A 224 15.89 -1.70 19.42
CA MET A 224 15.84 -0.63 18.44
C MET A 224 16.79 -1.00 17.31
N ASN A 225 16.30 -1.11 16.08
CA ASN A 225 17.10 -1.48 14.92
C ASN A 225 16.92 -0.45 13.81
N LEU A 226 18.02 0.16 13.35
CA LEU A 226 18.01 1.13 12.25
C LEU A 226 18.56 0.48 10.97
N GLU A 227 17.67 0.07 10.09
CA GLU A 227 18.05 -0.62 8.86
C GLU A 227 17.91 0.28 7.64
N LYS A 228 18.93 0.28 6.77
CA LYS A 228 18.93 0.99 5.48
C LYS A 228 18.66 0.01 4.34
N ASN A 229 18.16 0.53 3.22
CA ASN A 229 17.79 -0.27 2.05
C ASN A 229 16.72 -1.34 2.40
N TYR A 230 15.70 -0.97 3.19
CA TYR A 230 14.73 -1.93 3.72
C TYR A 230 13.96 -2.65 2.62
N LEU A 231 13.31 -1.91 1.71
CA LEU A 231 12.58 -2.48 0.58
C LEU A 231 13.55 -2.95 -0.51
N LYS A 232 14.64 -2.21 -0.74
CA LYS A 232 15.62 -2.53 -1.77
C LYS A 232 16.32 -3.87 -1.58
N SER A 233 16.67 -4.21 -0.34
CA SER A 233 17.37 -5.46 -0.02
C SER A 233 16.44 -6.68 0.02
N ARG A 234 15.11 -6.47 -0.01
CA ARG A 234 14.10 -7.53 0.16
C ARG A 234 13.26 -7.78 -1.09
N TYR A 235 12.58 -6.75 -1.57
CA TYR A 235 11.45 -6.89 -2.49
C TYR A 235 11.58 -6.04 -3.75
N VAL A 236 12.33 -4.93 -3.70
CA VAL A 236 12.36 -3.91 -4.76
C VAL A 236 13.80 -3.56 -5.13
N PRO A 237 14.56 -4.41 -5.85
CA PRO A 237 15.98 -4.16 -6.14
C PRO A 237 16.27 -2.82 -6.83
N TYR A 238 15.31 -2.35 -7.63
CA TYR A 238 15.30 -1.07 -8.33
C TYR A 238 14.59 0.04 -7.53
N TYR A 239 14.62 -0.02 -6.20
CA TYR A 239 13.90 0.91 -5.33
C TYR A 239 14.16 2.38 -5.69
N HIS A 240 13.07 3.08 -5.93
CA HIS A 240 12.97 4.51 -6.08
C HIS A 240 11.61 4.93 -5.52
N THR A 241 11.53 6.11 -4.92
CA THR A 241 10.26 6.64 -4.42
C THR A 241 9.36 7.05 -5.58
N LEU A 242 8.05 6.87 -5.43
CA LEU A 242 7.09 7.32 -6.44
C LEU A 242 7.28 8.82 -6.71
N ASN A 243 7.55 9.20 -7.95
CA ASN A 243 7.70 10.60 -8.34
C ASN A 243 6.34 11.31 -8.33
N ARG A 244 6.06 12.05 -7.24
CA ARG A 244 4.81 12.80 -7.05
C ARG A 244 4.75 14.10 -7.85
N GLU A 245 5.83 14.59 -8.46
CA GLU A 245 5.72 15.71 -9.42
C GLU A 245 5.05 15.25 -10.72
N ARG A 246 5.37 14.03 -11.15
CA ARG A 246 4.83 13.39 -12.36
C ARG A 246 3.48 12.70 -12.13
N CYS A 247 3.31 12.08 -10.96
CA CYS A 247 2.10 11.39 -10.53
C CYS A 247 1.60 11.97 -9.19
N SER A 248 1.14 13.21 -9.23
CA SER A 248 0.74 13.99 -8.04
C SER A 248 -0.47 13.43 -7.30
N LYS A 249 -1.29 12.65 -8.00
CA LYS A 249 -2.40 11.87 -7.44
C LYS A 249 -2.53 10.57 -8.21
N THR A 250 -3.10 9.57 -7.54
CA THR A 250 -3.44 8.30 -8.20
C THR A 250 -4.34 8.55 -9.41
N PRO A 251 -3.99 8.05 -10.62
CA PRO A 251 -4.78 8.26 -11.82
C PRO A 251 -6.18 7.64 -11.74
N THR A 252 -7.15 8.33 -12.33
CA THR A 252 -8.52 7.86 -12.54
C THR A 252 -8.89 7.96 -14.01
N GLY A 253 -9.70 7.05 -14.53
CA GLY A 253 -10.05 7.13 -15.94
C GLY A 253 -11.02 6.08 -16.44
N TRP A 254 -11.10 5.99 -17.75
CA TRP A 254 -11.79 4.92 -18.46
C TRP A 254 -10.87 4.37 -19.55
N MET A 255 -10.94 3.07 -19.84
CA MET A 255 -10.21 2.45 -20.96
C MET A 255 -11.12 1.55 -21.79
N SER A 256 -10.92 1.56 -23.11
CA SER A 256 -11.82 0.86 -24.05
C SER A 256 -11.66 -0.66 -24.09
N TRP A 257 -10.57 -1.21 -23.52
CA TRP A 257 -10.20 -2.63 -23.67
C TRP A 257 -11.29 -3.59 -23.20
N ASN A 258 -11.85 -3.44 -22.00
CA ASN A 258 -12.74 -4.47 -21.45
C ASN A 258 -14.13 -4.52 -22.10
N THR A 259 -14.57 -3.43 -22.74
CA THR A 259 -15.85 -3.39 -23.48
C THR A 259 -15.66 -3.71 -24.96
N TYR A 260 -14.64 -3.12 -25.58
CA TYR A 260 -14.49 -3.13 -27.04
C TYR A 260 -13.29 -3.95 -27.52
N PHE A 261 -12.36 -4.29 -26.64
CA PHE A 261 -11.11 -4.99 -26.93
C PHE A 261 -10.35 -4.37 -28.12
N ASP A 262 -10.37 -5.07 -29.25
CA ASP A 262 -9.68 -4.73 -30.49
C ASP A 262 -10.57 -3.95 -31.48
N LYS A 263 -11.83 -3.64 -31.10
CA LYS A 263 -12.85 -3.11 -32.01
C LYS A 263 -13.24 -1.65 -31.79
N ALA A 264 -12.72 -0.99 -30.76
CA ALA A 264 -13.11 0.39 -30.45
C ALA A 264 -12.77 1.34 -31.61
N THR A 265 -13.72 2.21 -31.98
CA THR A 265 -13.48 3.31 -32.93
C THR A 265 -13.29 4.64 -32.21
N ALA A 266 -12.82 5.67 -32.92
CA ALA A 266 -12.80 7.04 -32.41
C ALA A 266 -14.21 7.49 -31.97
N GLU A 267 -15.24 7.16 -32.75
CA GLU A 267 -16.62 7.50 -32.45
C GLU A 267 -17.13 6.80 -31.17
N ASP A 268 -16.86 5.51 -31.00
CA ASP A 268 -17.21 4.77 -29.79
C ASP A 268 -16.61 5.43 -28.55
N ASN A 269 -15.31 5.74 -28.60
CA ASN A 269 -14.60 6.41 -27.50
C ASN A 269 -15.21 7.77 -27.17
N LEU A 270 -15.49 8.61 -28.17
CA LEU A 270 -16.07 9.93 -27.95
C LEU A 270 -17.52 9.88 -27.44
N ASN A 271 -18.28 8.86 -27.83
CA ASN A 271 -19.65 8.67 -27.35
C ASN A 271 -19.67 8.26 -25.87
N GLU A 272 -18.79 7.33 -25.46
CA GLU A 272 -18.63 6.97 -24.05
C GLU A 272 -18.07 8.16 -23.24
N ALA A 273 -17.11 8.92 -23.80
CA ALA A 273 -16.55 10.11 -23.14
C ALA A 273 -17.61 11.18 -22.85
N LYS A 274 -18.59 11.39 -23.73
CA LYS A 274 -19.71 12.33 -23.46
C LYS A 274 -20.54 11.89 -22.25
N ILE A 275 -20.71 10.59 -22.03
CA ILE A 275 -21.38 10.05 -20.83
C ILE A 275 -20.49 10.22 -19.61
N GLY A 276 -19.21 9.86 -19.72
CA GLY A 276 -18.21 10.07 -18.69
C GLY A 276 -18.15 11.54 -18.22
N LYS A 277 -18.20 12.49 -19.15
CA LYS A 277 -18.21 13.94 -18.86
C LYS A 277 -19.37 14.34 -17.95
N LYS A 278 -20.53 13.70 -18.14
CA LYS A 278 -21.74 14.00 -17.37
C LYS A 278 -21.75 13.30 -16.00
N TYR A 279 -21.29 12.05 -15.93
CA TYR A 279 -21.52 11.19 -14.76
C TYR A 279 -20.26 10.87 -13.94
N LEU A 280 -19.07 10.94 -14.52
CA LEU A 280 -17.82 10.51 -13.86
C LEU A 280 -16.83 11.67 -13.68
N GLN A 281 -16.67 12.54 -14.68
CA GLN A 281 -15.78 13.70 -14.61
C GLN A 281 -16.09 14.63 -13.42
N PRO A 282 -17.38 14.93 -13.08
CA PRO A 282 -17.68 15.77 -11.91
C PRO A 282 -17.28 15.15 -10.57
N PHE A 283 -17.01 13.84 -10.54
CA PHE A 283 -16.56 13.10 -9.37
C PHE A 283 -15.04 12.94 -9.33
N GLY A 284 -14.32 13.34 -10.39
CA GLY A 284 -12.87 13.28 -10.46
C GLY A 284 -12.29 12.24 -11.42
N CYS A 285 -13.06 11.72 -12.37
CA CYS A 285 -12.53 10.92 -13.48
C CYS A 285 -11.79 11.81 -14.49
N GLU A 286 -10.53 11.50 -14.80
CA GLU A 286 -9.62 12.42 -15.48
C GLU A 286 -9.09 11.92 -16.81
N PHE A 287 -8.65 10.66 -16.89
CA PHE A 287 -8.02 10.10 -18.08
C PHE A 287 -9.03 9.36 -18.96
N TRP A 288 -8.85 9.47 -20.27
CA TRP A 288 -9.59 8.68 -21.27
C TRP A 288 -8.60 7.93 -22.15
N SER A 289 -8.43 6.64 -21.90
CA SER A 289 -7.37 5.82 -22.50
C SER A 289 -7.84 5.02 -23.70
N ILE A 290 -7.14 5.19 -24.83
CA ILE A 290 -7.42 4.52 -26.10
C ILE A 290 -6.58 3.26 -26.24
N GLU A 291 -7.25 2.16 -26.60
CA GLU A 291 -6.65 0.84 -26.78
C GLU A 291 -6.73 0.39 -28.25
N SER A 292 -5.87 -0.55 -28.67
CA SER A 292 -5.93 -1.21 -29.99
C SER A 292 -6.04 -0.26 -31.20
N TRP A 293 -5.22 0.79 -31.26
CA TRP A 293 -5.30 1.82 -32.30
C TRP A 293 -4.40 1.56 -33.53
N GLN A 294 -3.45 0.64 -33.40
CA GLN A 294 -2.39 0.39 -34.36
C GLN A 294 -2.91 -0.19 -35.68
N GLY A 295 -2.12 -0.11 -36.75
CA GLY A 295 -2.44 -0.81 -38.00
C GLY A 295 -2.65 -2.31 -37.75
N ASN A 296 -3.65 -2.90 -38.41
CA ASN A 296 -4.05 -4.30 -38.27
C ASN A 296 -4.46 -4.69 -36.82
N SER A 297 -4.88 -3.71 -36.01
CA SER A 297 -5.38 -3.94 -34.66
C SER A 297 -6.84 -4.35 -34.60
N ASP A 298 -7.59 -4.30 -35.70
CA ASP A 298 -9.01 -4.65 -35.73
C ASP A 298 -9.24 -6.16 -35.64
N GLN A 299 -8.21 -6.98 -35.41
CA GLN A 299 -8.38 -8.40 -35.14
C GLN A 299 -7.24 -8.95 -34.27
N LEU A 300 -7.58 -9.44 -33.07
CA LEU A 300 -6.67 -10.22 -32.22
C LEU A 300 -6.09 -11.45 -32.96
N PRO A 301 -4.90 -11.95 -32.55
CA PRO A 301 -4.11 -11.55 -31.37
C PRO A 301 -3.23 -10.30 -31.57
N VAL A 302 -2.80 -9.70 -30.45
CA VAL A 302 -1.87 -8.55 -30.38
C VAL A 302 -0.57 -8.77 -31.16
N SER A 303 -0.11 -10.02 -31.27
CA SER A 303 1.10 -10.35 -32.03
C SER A 303 1.01 -10.04 -33.53
N ASN A 304 -0.19 -9.81 -34.06
CA ASN A 304 -0.42 -9.38 -35.44
C ASN A 304 -0.45 -7.85 -35.62
N PHE A 305 -0.47 -7.07 -34.54
CA PHE A 305 -0.63 -5.62 -34.60
C PHE A 305 0.66 -4.96 -35.08
N PHE A 306 0.55 -3.82 -35.74
CA PHE A 306 1.70 -3.06 -36.23
C PHE A 306 2.29 -2.16 -35.12
N ASN A 307 2.70 -2.78 -34.01
CA ASN A 307 3.05 -2.10 -32.75
C ASN A 307 4.30 -1.21 -32.82
N MET A 308 5.12 -1.33 -33.86
CA MET A 308 6.41 -0.62 -33.98
C MET A 308 6.49 0.40 -35.13
N ASN A 309 5.46 0.61 -35.96
CA ASN A 309 5.56 1.53 -37.09
C ASN A 309 4.69 2.80 -36.98
N LEU A 310 3.97 2.98 -35.86
CA LEU A 310 2.98 4.05 -35.63
C LEU A 310 1.87 4.14 -36.70
N GLU A 311 1.69 3.10 -37.50
CA GLU A 311 0.56 3.03 -38.42
C GLU A 311 -0.73 3.00 -37.61
N VAL A 312 -1.71 3.78 -38.03
CA VAL A 312 -3.01 3.90 -37.37
C VAL A 312 -4.00 3.05 -38.14
N ASN A 313 -4.92 2.39 -37.45
CA ASN A 313 -6.05 1.75 -38.11
C ASN A 313 -7.00 2.81 -38.68
N GLU A 314 -6.84 3.17 -39.96
CA GLU A 314 -7.63 4.22 -40.62
C GLU A 314 -9.15 3.94 -40.62
N LYS A 315 -9.57 2.68 -40.49
CA LYS A 315 -11.01 2.35 -40.39
C LYS A 315 -11.58 2.72 -39.03
N GLN A 316 -10.81 2.52 -37.96
CA GLN A 316 -11.24 2.82 -36.59
C GLN A 316 -10.98 4.28 -36.22
N PHE A 317 -9.92 4.89 -36.77
CA PHE A 317 -9.43 6.22 -36.44
C PHE A 317 -9.09 7.04 -37.71
N PRO A 318 -10.08 7.36 -38.56
CA PRO A 318 -9.86 7.98 -39.88
C PRO A 318 -9.18 9.36 -39.82
N GLU A 319 -9.45 10.14 -38.77
CA GLU A 319 -8.83 11.46 -38.56
C GLU A 319 -7.48 11.39 -37.82
N GLY A 320 -7.02 10.18 -37.50
CA GLY A 320 -5.77 9.91 -36.80
C GLY A 320 -5.79 10.21 -35.29
N MET A 321 -4.69 9.83 -34.63
CA MET A 321 -4.59 9.85 -33.17
C MET A 321 -4.39 11.25 -32.58
N LYS A 322 -3.86 12.21 -33.35
CA LYS A 322 -3.74 13.60 -32.90
C LYS A 322 -5.10 14.26 -32.74
N GLN A 323 -5.97 14.14 -33.75
CA GLN A 323 -7.31 14.71 -33.70
C GLN A 323 -8.11 14.09 -32.55
N LEU A 324 -8.06 12.77 -32.37
CA LEU A 324 -8.73 12.10 -31.26
C LEU A 324 -8.26 12.62 -29.89
N ALA A 325 -6.96 12.85 -29.70
CA ALA A 325 -6.43 13.43 -28.46
C ALA A 325 -6.87 14.89 -28.24
N GLU A 326 -7.07 15.67 -29.31
CA GLU A 326 -7.68 17.01 -29.24
C GLU A 326 -9.16 16.92 -28.84
N ASP A 327 -9.94 16.05 -29.48
CA ASP A 327 -11.36 15.87 -29.19
C ASP A 327 -11.62 15.39 -27.74
N ILE A 328 -10.76 14.51 -27.21
CA ILE A 328 -10.82 14.07 -25.80
C ILE A 328 -10.57 15.25 -24.85
N ARG A 329 -9.62 16.14 -25.18
CA ARG A 329 -9.34 17.35 -24.40
C ARG A 329 -10.47 18.35 -24.46
N ASP A 330 -11.14 18.51 -25.60
CA ASP A 330 -12.32 19.37 -25.74
C ASP A 330 -13.51 18.87 -24.90
N LEU A 331 -13.55 17.56 -24.61
CA LEU A 331 -14.49 16.99 -23.64
C LEU A 331 -14.08 17.20 -22.17
N GLY A 332 -12.86 17.69 -21.92
CA GLY A 332 -12.32 17.99 -20.59
C GLY A 332 -11.56 16.83 -19.94
N PHE A 333 -11.21 15.79 -20.70
CA PHE A 333 -10.39 14.68 -20.23
C PHE A 333 -8.93 14.83 -20.67
N ARG A 334 -8.05 14.10 -20.00
CA ARG A 334 -6.65 13.92 -20.40
C ARG A 334 -6.51 12.65 -21.24
N PRO A 335 -5.94 12.73 -22.46
CA PRO A 335 -5.88 11.58 -23.35
C PRO A 335 -4.84 10.55 -22.88
N GLY A 336 -5.23 9.28 -22.84
CA GLY A 336 -4.34 8.14 -22.56
C GLY A 336 -4.19 7.21 -23.77
N LEU A 337 -3.09 6.46 -23.84
CA LEU A 337 -2.77 5.58 -24.95
C LEU A 337 -2.16 4.26 -24.46
N TRP A 338 -2.63 3.15 -25.02
CA TRP A 338 -2.02 1.83 -24.85
C TRP A 338 -1.03 1.51 -25.98
N MET A 339 0.10 0.89 -25.63
CA MET A 339 1.13 0.46 -26.57
C MET A 339 1.80 -0.85 -26.12
N ALA A 340 2.17 -1.72 -27.06
CA ALA A 340 2.85 -3.01 -26.81
C ALA A 340 4.18 -3.12 -27.59
N PRO A 341 5.16 -2.22 -27.33
CA PRO A 341 6.29 -1.88 -28.23
C PRO A 341 7.44 -2.91 -28.30
N PHE A 342 7.24 -4.16 -27.87
CA PHE A 342 8.31 -5.17 -27.80
C PHE A 342 8.43 -6.06 -29.05
N GLY A 343 7.61 -5.80 -30.07
CA GLY A 343 7.65 -6.53 -31.34
C GLY A 343 6.60 -5.98 -32.30
N THR A 344 6.53 -6.54 -33.50
CA THR A 344 5.53 -6.14 -34.50
C THR A 344 4.98 -7.35 -35.26
N GLY A 345 3.76 -7.23 -35.75
CA GLY A 345 3.16 -8.17 -36.72
C GLY A 345 3.41 -7.80 -38.18
N SER A 346 3.96 -6.61 -38.46
CA SER A 346 4.19 -6.12 -39.83
C SER A 346 5.41 -6.79 -40.47
N GLU A 347 5.16 -7.66 -41.45
CA GLU A 347 6.22 -8.31 -42.25
C GLU A 347 7.02 -7.29 -43.05
N LYS A 348 6.36 -6.28 -43.65
CA LYS A 348 7.04 -5.19 -44.36
C LYS A 348 8.04 -4.46 -43.47
N PHE A 349 7.61 -4.05 -42.27
CA PHE A 349 8.49 -3.35 -41.33
C PHE A 349 9.64 -4.25 -40.86
N TYR A 350 9.36 -5.53 -40.64
CA TYR A 350 10.39 -6.51 -40.31
C TYR A 350 11.42 -6.66 -41.43
N ASP A 351 11.01 -6.78 -42.69
CA ASP A 351 11.91 -6.95 -43.82
C ASP A 351 12.82 -5.72 -44.02
N GLU A 352 12.27 -4.52 -43.83
CA GLU A 352 13.02 -3.25 -43.91
C GLU A 352 14.02 -3.09 -42.74
N HIS A 353 13.75 -3.71 -41.60
CA HIS A 353 14.52 -3.55 -40.35
C HIS A 353 14.97 -4.88 -39.74
N LYS A 354 15.29 -5.89 -40.58
CA LYS A 354 15.49 -7.27 -40.13
C LYS A 354 16.51 -7.40 -39.00
N ASN A 355 17.56 -6.58 -39.00
CA ASN A 355 18.61 -6.56 -37.98
C ASN A 355 18.18 -6.00 -36.61
N TRP A 356 16.94 -5.52 -36.45
CA TRP A 356 16.38 -5.02 -35.18
C TRP A 356 15.65 -6.11 -34.39
N PHE A 357 15.48 -7.30 -34.97
CA PHE A 357 14.66 -8.37 -34.40
C PHE A 357 15.49 -9.60 -34.07
N LEU A 358 15.01 -10.39 -33.11
CA LEU A 358 15.62 -11.65 -32.70
C LEU A 358 15.38 -12.76 -33.71
N HIS A 359 16.40 -13.58 -33.94
CA HIS A 359 16.34 -14.80 -34.73
C HIS A 359 16.88 -15.99 -33.95
N ASP A 360 16.29 -17.16 -34.16
CA ASP A 360 16.83 -18.42 -33.64
C ASP A 360 18.12 -18.84 -34.37
N LYS A 361 18.70 -19.98 -33.95
CA LYS A 361 19.95 -20.51 -34.52
C LYS A 361 19.82 -20.89 -35.99
N GLU A 362 18.61 -21.11 -36.47
CA GLU A 362 18.27 -21.39 -37.86
C GLU A 362 17.99 -20.11 -38.67
N GLY A 363 18.09 -18.93 -38.05
CA GLY A 363 17.85 -17.63 -38.67
C GLY A 363 16.38 -17.27 -38.85
N LYS A 364 15.46 -17.99 -38.18
CA LYS A 364 14.02 -17.70 -38.20
C LYS A 364 13.67 -16.69 -37.12
N PRO A 365 12.73 -15.76 -37.39
CA PRO A 365 12.33 -14.76 -36.41
C PRO A 365 11.68 -15.40 -35.18
N ILE A 366 11.99 -14.85 -34.01
CA ILE A 366 11.39 -15.26 -32.73
C ILE A 366 10.11 -14.46 -32.47
N SER A 367 9.02 -15.15 -32.14
CA SER A 367 7.73 -14.54 -31.81
C SER A 367 7.49 -14.48 -30.29
N SER A 368 6.66 -13.52 -29.90
CA SER A 368 6.21 -13.29 -28.53
C SER A 368 4.73 -12.90 -28.51
N TRP A 369 4.18 -12.61 -27.33
CA TRP A 369 2.81 -12.06 -27.24
C TRP A 369 2.69 -10.71 -27.96
N ASN A 370 3.75 -9.90 -27.95
CA ASN A 370 3.78 -8.54 -28.51
C ASN A 370 3.91 -8.49 -30.03
N GLY A 371 4.41 -9.55 -30.68
CA GLY A 371 4.69 -9.51 -32.11
C GLY A 371 5.13 -10.85 -32.70
N ARG A 372 4.91 -11.02 -34.01
CA ARG A 372 5.52 -12.09 -34.81
C ARG A 372 7.03 -11.95 -34.89
N TYR A 373 7.51 -10.70 -34.85
CA TYR A 373 8.92 -10.33 -34.88
C TYR A 373 9.25 -9.62 -33.57
N THR A 374 9.97 -10.29 -32.68
CA THR A 374 10.32 -9.76 -31.34
C THR A 374 11.56 -8.88 -31.43
N LEU A 375 11.50 -7.71 -30.81
CA LEU A 375 12.59 -6.73 -30.76
C LEU A 375 13.85 -7.33 -30.10
N ASP A 376 15.01 -7.04 -30.68
CA ASP A 376 16.30 -7.12 -30.02
C ASP A 376 16.67 -5.74 -29.43
N PRO A 377 16.54 -5.54 -28.09
CA PRO A 377 16.83 -4.26 -27.47
C PRO A 377 18.32 -3.97 -27.32
N THR A 378 19.20 -4.85 -27.78
CA THR A 378 20.64 -4.59 -27.85
C THR A 378 21.04 -3.80 -29.09
N VAL A 379 20.11 -3.60 -30.02
CA VAL A 379 20.30 -2.81 -31.25
C VAL A 379 19.91 -1.35 -31.02
N GLN A 380 20.90 -0.45 -31.03
CA GLN A 380 20.68 0.96 -30.68
C GLN A 380 19.71 1.67 -31.64
N GLU A 381 19.78 1.37 -32.94
CA GLU A 381 18.90 1.97 -33.95
C GLU A 381 17.42 1.63 -33.70
N ALA A 382 17.14 0.43 -33.18
CA ALA A 382 15.80 0.00 -32.82
C ALA A 382 15.28 0.76 -31.59
N LEU A 383 16.14 0.98 -30.58
CA LEU A 383 15.79 1.78 -29.40
C LEU A 383 15.58 3.26 -29.74
N ASP A 384 16.40 3.83 -30.61
CA ASP A 384 16.26 5.21 -31.08
C ASP A 384 14.93 5.41 -31.82
N HIS A 385 14.51 4.40 -32.58
CA HIS A 385 13.19 4.37 -33.21
C HIS A 385 12.07 4.33 -32.18
N LEU A 386 12.12 3.42 -31.21
CA LEU A 386 11.12 3.36 -30.12
C LEU A 386 11.01 4.69 -29.36
N LYS A 387 12.15 5.32 -29.04
CA LYS A 387 12.17 6.64 -28.39
C LYS A 387 11.43 7.69 -29.22
N LYS A 388 11.66 7.74 -30.52
CA LYS A 388 10.95 8.65 -31.45
C LYS A 388 9.45 8.35 -31.48
N MET A 389 9.06 7.08 -31.47
CA MET A 389 7.65 6.70 -31.44
C MET A 389 6.92 7.23 -30.22
N PHE A 390 7.47 6.98 -29.03
CA PHE A 390 6.91 7.49 -27.77
C PHE A 390 6.91 9.00 -27.72
N ASN A 391 7.98 9.64 -28.21
CA ASN A 391 8.04 11.10 -28.29
C ASN A 391 6.95 11.67 -29.19
N LYS A 392 6.69 11.05 -30.34
CA LYS A 392 5.61 11.46 -31.24
C LYS A 392 4.24 11.32 -30.59
N ALA A 393 3.95 10.19 -29.95
CA ALA A 393 2.68 9.99 -29.24
C ALA A 393 2.51 11.00 -28.08
N SER A 394 3.58 11.28 -27.33
CA SER A 394 3.56 12.19 -26.18
C SER A 394 3.49 13.66 -26.56
N ARG A 395 4.25 14.09 -27.57
CA ARG A 395 4.48 15.51 -27.89
C ARG A 395 3.72 15.99 -29.11
N GLU A 396 3.69 15.20 -30.18
CA GLU A 396 3.02 15.59 -31.42
C GLU A 396 1.52 15.28 -31.39
N TRP A 397 1.15 14.08 -30.91
CA TRP A 397 -0.26 13.70 -30.72
C TRP A 397 -0.85 14.26 -29.42
N GLY A 398 -0.01 14.39 -28.38
CA GLY A 398 -0.40 15.05 -27.12
C GLY A 398 -1.00 14.11 -26.07
N TYR A 399 -0.68 12.81 -26.10
CA TYR A 399 -1.09 11.87 -25.07
C TYR A 399 -0.37 12.09 -23.73
N GLU A 400 -1.09 11.87 -22.64
CA GLU A 400 -0.68 12.24 -21.28
C GLU A 400 -0.47 11.06 -20.33
N PHE A 401 -1.13 9.94 -20.62
CA PHE A 401 -1.04 8.68 -19.87
C PHE A 401 -0.69 7.54 -20.83
N PHE A 402 0.32 6.75 -20.47
CA PHE A 402 0.83 5.66 -21.29
C PHE A 402 0.72 4.33 -20.54
N LYS A 403 -0.10 3.42 -21.05
CA LYS A 403 -0.16 2.02 -20.59
C LYS A 403 0.71 1.18 -21.52
N ILE A 404 1.85 0.70 -21.01
CA ILE A 404 2.78 -0.12 -21.80
C ILE A 404 2.59 -1.57 -21.43
N ASP A 405 2.32 -2.41 -22.43
CA ASP A 405 1.89 -3.79 -22.23
C ASP A 405 2.86 -4.81 -22.82
N GLY A 406 2.70 -6.05 -22.38
CA GLY A 406 3.59 -7.14 -22.71
C GLY A 406 4.87 -7.17 -21.88
N MET A 407 4.82 -6.60 -20.67
CA MET A 407 5.98 -6.45 -19.78
C MET A 407 6.32 -7.78 -19.06
N SER A 408 6.01 -7.88 -17.76
CA SER A 408 6.44 -8.98 -16.89
C SER A 408 5.33 -9.99 -16.58
N GLY A 409 4.37 -10.12 -17.51
CA GLY A 409 3.19 -10.99 -17.38
C GLY A 409 3.48 -12.48 -17.18
N ARG A 410 2.50 -13.24 -16.71
CA ARG A 410 2.67 -14.62 -16.18
C ARG A 410 3.23 -15.66 -17.17
N SER A 411 3.11 -15.44 -18.48
CA SER A 411 3.52 -16.40 -19.51
C SER A 411 4.97 -16.22 -19.95
N HIS A 412 5.67 -17.32 -20.27
CA HIS A 412 7.03 -17.31 -20.80
C HIS A 412 7.19 -16.58 -22.15
N ASN A 413 6.09 -16.19 -22.78
CA ASN A 413 6.05 -15.44 -24.03
C ASN A 413 5.93 -13.92 -23.83
N TYR A 414 5.83 -13.44 -22.60
CA TYR A 414 5.96 -12.01 -22.26
C TYR A 414 7.43 -11.59 -22.26
N CYS A 415 7.72 -10.36 -22.68
CA CYS A 415 9.07 -10.01 -23.10
C CYS A 415 10.09 -9.98 -21.95
N ALA A 416 9.69 -9.63 -20.72
CA ALA A 416 10.61 -9.72 -19.58
C ALA A 416 11.10 -11.17 -19.37
N HIS A 417 10.17 -12.13 -19.26
CA HIS A 417 10.48 -13.56 -19.08
C HIS A 417 11.18 -14.14 -20.31
N LEU A 418 10.76 -13.75 -21.51
CA LEU A 418 11.36 -14.23 -22.75
C LEU A 418 12.85 -13.85 -22.81
N TYR A 419 13.21 -12.61 -22.48
CA TYR A 419 14.58 -12.12 -22.54
C TYR A 419 15.52 -12.73 -21.48
N GLU A 420 14.97 -13.29 -20.40
CA GLU A 420 15.76 -13.97 -19.37
C GLU A 420 16.19 -15.40 -19.77
N ARG A 421 15.49 -16.02 -20.71
CA ARG A 421 15.73 -17.41 -21.13
C ARG A 421 17.11 -17.57 -21.76
N PRO A 422 17.96 -18.50 -21.30
CA PRO A 422 19.33 -18.65 -21.80
C PRO A 422 19.43 -18.78 -23.32
N GLU A 423 18.52 -19.53 -23.93
CA GLU A 423 18.46 -19.74 -25.37
C GLU A 423 18.08 -18.46 -26.15
N ILE A 424 17.30 -17.56 -25.54
CA ILE A 424 16.98 -16.24 -26.13
C ILE A 424 18.16 -15.30 -25.92
N ARG A 425 18.82 -15.38 -24.77
CA ARG A 425 20.01 -14.56 -24.47
C ARG A 425 21.14 -14.77 -25.47
N GLU A 426 21.33 -16.00 -25.94
CA GLU A 426 22.30 -16.33 -26.99
C GLU A 426 21.95 -15.71 -28.36
N CYS A 427 20.68 -15.33 -28.57
CA CYS A 427 20.19 -14.79 -29.84
C CYS A 427 20.29 -13.26 -29.93
N PHE A 428 20.59 -12.55 -28.84
CA PHE A 428 20.83 -11.11 -28.89
C PHE A 428 22.09 -10.80 -29.70
N LYS A 429 22.08 -9.67 -30.42
CA LYS A 429 23.25 -9.14 -31.13
C LYS A 429 24.40 -8.84 -30.18
N ASP A 430 24.10 -8.37 -28.97
CA ASP A 430 25.04 -8.28 -27.85
C ASP A 430 24.56 -9.15 -26.67
N PRO A 431 24.97 -10.43 -26.62
CA PRO A 431 24.57 -11.36 -25.55
C PRO A 431 25.23 -11.04 -24.19
N SER A 432 26.23 -10.14 -24.16
CA SER A 432 26.94 -9.77 -22.93
C SER A 432 26.14 -8.83 -22.04
N TYR A 433 25.11 -8.17 -22.58
CA TYR A 433 24.31 -7.22 -21.83
C TYR A 433 23.47 -7.92 -20.76
N SER A 434 23.58 -7.48 -19.51
CA SER A 434 22.98 -8.17 -18.36
C SER A 434 21.46 -8.11 -18.34
N ASN A 435 20.86 -6.93 -18.57
CA ASN A 435 19.41 -6.71 -18.47
C ASN A 435 18.78 -6.06 -19.72
N PRO A 436 18.59 -6.80 -20.82
CA PRO A 436 18.01 -6.27 -22.06
C PRO A 436 16.62 -5.64 -21.87
N PHE A 437 15.83 -6.16 -20.94
CA PHE A 437 14.50 -5.63 -20.63
C PHE A 437 14.57 -4.21 -20.04
N GLU A 438 15.53 -3.92 -19.16
CA GLU A 438 15.74 -2.58 -18.62
C GLU A 438 16.01 -1.54 -19.72
N LYS A 439 16.74 -1.90 -20.80
CA LYS A 439 16.94 -0.99 -21.94
C LYS A 439 15.61 -0.54 -22.54
N CYS A 440 14.68 -1.47 -22.75
CA CYS A 440 13.34 -1.15 -23.25
C CYS A 440 12.63 -0.15 -22.33
N VAL A 441 12.51 -0.50 -21.05
CA VAL A 441 11.75 0.31 -20.07
C VAL A 441 12.32 1.72 -19.94
N LYS A 442 13.66 1.84 -19.89
CA LYS A 442 14.36 3.13 -19.89
C LYS A 442 14.05 3.93 -21.16
N THR A 443 14.16 3.31 -22.34
CA THR A 443 13.86 3.95 -23.63
C THR A 443 12.41 4.43 -23.71
N PHE A 444 11.46 3.66 -23.15
CA PHE A 444 10.05 4.08 -23.08
C PHE A 444 9.90 5.35 -22.23
N ARG A 445 10.46 5.36 -21.01
CA ARG A 445 10.45 6.56 -20.14
C ARG A 445 11.05 7.77 -20.85
N GLU A 446 12.22 7.62 -21.47
CA GLU A 446 12.88 8.72 -22.18
C GLU A 446 12.07 9.27 -23.36
N GLY A 447 11.33 8.41 -24.08
CA GLY A 447 10.46 8.83 -25.18
C GLY A 447 9.15 9.45 -24.69
N ILE A 448 8.54 8.86 -23.66
CA ILE A 448 7.30 9.35 -23.03
C ILE A 448 7.53 10.74 -22.42
N GLY A 449 8.68 10.93 -21.77
CA GLY A 449 9.06 12.15 -21.06
C GLY A 449 8.82 12.06 -19.55
N GLU A 450 9.40 13.03 -18.82
CA GLU A 450 9.37 13.10 -17.36
C GLU A 450 8.09 13.73 -16.78
N ASP A 451 7.18 14.20 -17.62
CA ASP A 451 5.95 14.93 -17.23
C ASP A 451 4.67 14.18 -17.64
N ARG A 452 4.79 12.87 -17.85
CA ARG A 452 3.72 11.99 -18.36
C ARG A 452 3.65 10.73 -17.52
N VAL A 453 2.43 10.24 -17.29
CA VAL A 453 2.21 9.05 -16.46
C VAL A 453 2.53 7.80 -17.27
N PHE A 454 3.36 6.92 -16.72
CA PHE A 454 3.68 5.63 -17.29
C PHE A 454 3.14 4.51 -16.39
N LEU A 455 2.12 3.79 -16.86
CA LEU A 455 1.65 2.53 -16.31
C LEU A 455 2.36 1.33 -16.97
N ALA A 456 3.08 0.55 -16.17
CA ALA A 456 3.62 -0.75 -16.54
C ALA A 456 2.55 -1.84 -16.43
N CYS A 457 1.96 -2.25 -17.56
CA CYS A 457 0.94 -3.29 -17.61
C CYS A 457 1.58 -4.68 -17.45
N GLN A 458 1.13 -5.40 -16.42
CA GLN A 458 1.75 -6.57 -15.79
C GLN A 458 3.20 -6.33 -15.35
N GLY A 459 3.53 -5.11 -14.92
CA GLY A 459 4.81 -4.82 -14.27
C GLY A 459 4.85 -5.31 -12.81
N HIS A 460 6.04 -5.52 -12.27
CA HIS A 460 6.21 -5.87 -10.85
C HIS A 460 7.30 -5.03 -10.19
N SER A 461 7.17 -4.77 -8.89
CA SER A 461 8.13 -3.94 -8.13
C SER A 461 9.53 -4.56 -8.01
N SER A 462 9.70 -5.85 -8.34
CA SER A 462 11.01 -6.50 -8.34
C SER A 462 11.85 -6.26 -9.60
N GLY A 463 11.32 -5.58 -10.62
CA GLY A 463 11.96 -5.36 -11.91
C GLY A 463 12.37 -3.91 -12.16
N PRO A 464 13.04 -3.60 -13.29
CA PRO A 464 13.44 -2.23 -13.63
C PRO A 464 12.27 -1.26 -13.73
N GLU A 465 11.04 -1.73 -13.96
CA GLU A 465 9.83 -0.91 -13.96
C GLU A 465 9.68 -0.07 -12.69
N ALA A 466 10.10 -0.58 -11.53
CA ALA A 466 10.04 0.14 -10.25
C ALA A 466 10.81 1.46 -10.24
N TYR A 467 11.81 1.61 -11.13
CA TYR A 467 12.58 2.86 -11.26
C TYR A 467 11.98 3.81 -12.30
N TYR A 468 11.40 3.27 -13.38
CA TYR A 468 11.02 4.06 -14.55
C TYR A 468 9.52 4.34 -14.67
N ALA A 469 8.65 3.46 -14.15
CA ALA A 469 7.20 3.59 -14.24
C ALA A 469 6.62 4.33 -13.02
N ASP A 470 5.40 4.84 -13.16
CA ASP A 470 4.63 5.50 -12.10
C ASP A 470 3.60 4.57 -11.46
N ALA A 471 3.08 3.65 -12.27
CA ALA A 471 2.09 2.68 -11.85
C ALA A 471 2.45 1.30 -12.40
N ALA A 472 2.01 0.24 -11.72
CA ALA A 472 2.17 -1.13 -12.16
C ALA A 472 0.90 -1.93 -11.94
N ARG A 473 0.51 -2.69 -12.97
CA ARG A 473 -0.63 -3.60 -12.88
C ARG A 473 -0.26 -4.87 -12.13
N LEU A 474 -1.03 -5.16 -11.10
CA LEU A 474 -0.73 -6.22 -10.13
C LEU A 474 -1.09 -7.63 -10.62
N GLY A 475 -1.90 -7.76 -11.67
CA GLY A 475 -2.45 -9.04 -12.11
C GLY A 475 -2.68 -9.14 -13.61
N ALA A 476 -3.29 -10.26 -14.01
CA ALA A 476 -3.81 -10.44 -15.35
C ALA A 476 -5.06 -9.58 -15.58
N ASP A 477 -5.51 -9.51 -16.84
CA ASP A 477 -6.76 -8.84 -17.18
C ASP A 477 -7.93 -9.36 -16.33
N ILE A 478 -8.76 -8.43 -15.85
CA ILE A 478 -10.00 -8.71 -15.11
C ILE A 478 -10.96 -9.57 -15.94
N VAL A 479 -10.87 -9.53 -17.26
CA VAL A 479 -11.69 -10.36 -18.13
C VAL A 479 -10.97 -10.70 -19.43
N HIS A 480 -11.18 -11.91 -19.93
CA HIS A 480 -10.68 -12.31 -21.24
C HIS A 480 -11.48 -11.67 -22.38
N PRO A 481 -10.87 -11.50 -23.57
CA PRO A 481 -11.56 -10.97 -24.74
C PRO A 481 -12.91 -11.61 -25.02
N ASN A 482 -13.93 -10.76 -25.17
CA ASN A 482 -15.30 -11.11 -25.51
C ASN A 482 -15.98 -12.06 -24.50
N GLN A 483 -15.62 -11.96 -23.22
CA GLN A 483 -16.28 -12.66 -22.11
C GLN A 483 -16.82 -11.64 -21.10
N PRO A 484 -17.90 -11.98 -20.35
CA PRO A 484 -18.32 -11.17 -19.21
C PRO A 484 -17.41 -11.42 -18.01
N VAL A 485 -17.29 -10.42 -17.14
CA VAL A 485 -16.63 -10.57 -15.84
C VAL A 485 -17.44 -11.52 -14.94
N LYS A 486 -16.76 -12.35 -14.15
CA LYS A 486 -17.37 -13.33 -13.23
C LYS A 486 -16.67 -13.30 -11.88
N TRP A 487 -17.28 -13.88 -10.85
CA TRP A 487 -16.73 -13.97 -9.49
C TRP A 487 -15.23 -14.35 -9.41
N HIS A 488 -14.80 -15.42 -10.09
CA HIS A 488 -13.39 -15.84 -10.05
C HIS A 488 -12.40 -14.77 -10.55
N ASN A 489 -12.84 -13.85 -11.41
CA ASN A 489 -12.05 -12.72 -11.86
C ASN A 489 -11.89 -11.67 -10.75
N VAL A 490 -13.00 -11.33 -10.08
CA VAL A 490 -13.03 -10.41 -8.92
C VAL A 490 -12.19 -10.97 -7.76
N TYR A 491 -12.31 -12.27 -7.49
CA TYR A 491 -11.47 -12.96 -6.52
C TYR A 491 -9.98 -12.83 -6.87
N ASN A 492 -9.62 -13.08 -8.14
CA ASN A 492 -8.23 -12.96 -8.59
C ASN A 492 -7.71 -11.50 -8.52
N GLN A 493 -8.56 -10.51 -8.83
CA GLN A 493 -8.25 -9.09 -8.67
C GLN A 493 -7.87 -8.75 -7.22
N GLY A 494 -8.66 -9.23 -6.25
CA GLY A 494 -8.36 -9.07 -4.83
C GLY A 494 -7.10 -9.82 -4.40
N ALA A 495 -6.88 -11.04 -4.89
CA ALA A 495 -5.70 -11.83 -4.56
C ALA A 495 -4.39 -11.19 -5.07
N CYS A 496 -4.40 -10.66 -6.29
CA CYS A 496 -3.29 -9.89 -6.86
C CYS A 496 -3.02 -8.61 -6.05
N THR A 497 -4.09 -7.90 -5.64
CA THR A 497 -3.99 -6.74 -4.75
C THR A 497 -3.26 -7.09 -3.45
N MET A 498 -3.74 -8.12 -2.73
CA MET A 498 -3.17 -8.55 -1.44
C MET A 498 -1.66 -8.84 -1.50
N ASN A 499 -1.19 -9.43 -2.59
CA ASN A 499 0.20 -9.85 -2.73
C ASN A 499 1.17 -8.67 -2.89
N GLN A 500 0.72 -7.56 -3.49
CA GLN A 500 1.61 -6.50 -3.97
C GLN A 500 1.29 -5.11 -3.41
N ILE A 501 0.19 -4.93 -2.68
CA ILE A 501 -0.24 -3.61 -2.18
C ILE A 501 0.78 -2.96 -1.25
N PHE A 502 1.69 -3.72 -0.63
CA PHE A 502 2.72 -3.19 0.29
C PHE A 502 3.71 -2.20 -0.33
N THR A 503 3.75 -2.09 -1.68
CA THR A 503 4.54 -1.07 -2.39
C THR A 503 3.73 0.10 -2.92
N HIS A 504 2.40 0.06 -2.76
CA HIS A 504 1.47 1.07 -3.28
C HIS A 504 1.74 2.45 -2.66
N ASN A 505 1.78 3.49 -3.51
CA ASN A 505 2.00 4.88 -3.10
C ASN A 505 3.35 5.13 -2.39
N ILE A 506 4.25 4.14 -2.44
CA ILE A 506 5.64 4.22 -1.96
C ILE A 506 6.60 4.13 -3.15
N VAL A 507 6.47 3.07 -3.96
CA VAL A 507 7.33 2.83 -5.13
C VAL A 507 6.58 3.14 -6.41
N MET A 508 5.38 2.57 -6.56
CA MET A 508 4.49 2.77 -7.70
C MET A 508 3.04 2.82 -7.22
N VAL A 509 2.17 3.44 -8.01
CA VAL A 509 0.72 3.28 -7.87
C VAL A 509 0.33 1.86 -8.30
N ALA A 510 -0.54 1.21 -7.53
CA ALA A 510 -1.04 -0.12 -7.87
C ALA A 510 -2.18 0.02 -8.89
N ASP A 511 -2.15 -0.78 -9.95
CA ASP A 511 -3.26 -0.94 -10.90
C ASP A 511 -3.90 -2.34 -10.70
N PRO A 512 -5.11 -2.43 -10.12
CA PRO A 512 -5.83 -3.69 -9.95
C PRO A 512 -6.57 -4.12 -11.24
N ASP A 513 -6.27 -3.49 -12.38
CA ASP A 513 -7.09 -3.48 -13.58
C ASP A 513 -8.44 -2.76 -13.37
N THR A 514 -9.27 -2.73 -14.42
CA THR A 514 -10.49 -1.95 -14.42
C THR A 514 -11.55 -2.46 -13.44
N LEU A 515 -12.37 -1.53 -12.98
CA LEU A 515 -13.63 -1.78 -12.32
C LEU A 515 -14.73 -2.01 -13.37
N LEU A 516 -15.36 -3.19 -13.28
CA LEU A 516 -16.51 -3.59 -14.08
C LEU A 516 -17.67 -3.94 -13.16
N VAL A 517 -18.86 -3.38 -13.42
CA VAL A 517 -20.06 -3.62 -12.59
C VAL A 517 -21.27 -4.05 -13.42
N HIS A 518 -21.20 -4.01 -14.75
CA HIS A 518 -22.37 -4.28 -15.59
C HIS A 518 -22.86 -5.72 -15.49
N ASP A 519 -21.94 -6.68 -15.65
CA ASP A 519 -22.26 -8.12 -15.73
C ASP A 519 -22.27 -8.84 -14.37
N LEU A 520 -21.93 -8.15 -13.29
CA LEU A 520 -21.84 -8.74 -11.94
C LEU A 520 -23.18 -8.65 -11.18
N PRO A 521 -23.51 -9.66 -10.37
CA PRO A 521 -24.49 -9.50 -9.29
C PRO A 521 -24.14 -8.32 -8.38
N LEU A 522 -25.15 -7.70 -7.77
CA LEU A 522 -24.96 -6.48 -6.97
C LEU A 522 -23.88 -6.63 -5.88
N GLU A 523 -23.87 -7.74 -5.14
CA GLU A 523 -22.89 -7.98 -4.08
C GLU A 523 -21.47 -8.14 -4.63
N GLU A 524 -21.30 -8.85 -5.75
CA GLU A 524 -20.00 -9.00 -6.41
C GLU A 524 -19.49 -7.67 -6.99
N ALA A 525 -20.39 -6.83 -7.52
CA ALA A 525 -20.06 -5.47 -7.97
C ALA A 525 -19.59 -4.59 -6.80
N ARG A 526 -20.21 -4.71 -5.62
CA ARG A 526 -19.78 -4.03 -4.39
C ARG A 526 -18.42 -4.53 -3.92
N VAL A 527 -18.16 -5.84 -4.01
CA VAL A 527 -16.83 -6.42 -3.72
C VAL A 527 -15.78 -5.83 -4.66
N SER A 528 -16.00 -5.86 -5.98
CA SER A 528 -15.04 -5.31 -6.95
C SER A 528 -14.78 -3.81 -6.72
N ALA A 529 -15.83 -3.01 -6.50
CA ALA A 529 -15.68 -1.59 -6.19
C ALA A 529 -14.88 -1.35 -4.89
N THR A 530 -15.07 -2.19 -3.87
CA THR A 530 -14.33 -2.06 -2.60
C THR A 530 -12.87 -2.50 -2.76
N ILE A 531 -12.58 -3.56 -3.53
CA ILE A 531 -11.21 -4.00 -3.84
C ILE A 531 -10.42 -2.89 -4.53
N VAL A 532 -11.03 -2.24 -5.52
CA VAL A 532 -10.38 -1.18 -6.30
C VAL A 532 -10.20 0.09 -5.49
N ALA A 533 -11.26 0.59 -4.84
CA ALA A 533 -11.27 1.93 -4.27
C ALA A 533 -10.73 2.04 -2.84
N LEU A 534 -10.96 1.05 -1.99
CA LEU A 534 -10.60 1.14 -0.56
C LEU A 534 -9.08 1.29 -0.33
N PRO A 535 -8.21 0.58 -1.07
CA PRO A 535 -6.75 0.74 -0.92
C PRO A 535 -6.16 1.96 -1.65
N GLY A 536 -6.98 2.82 -2.27
CA GLY A 536 -6.50 4.04 -2.96
C GLY A 536 -5.77 3.79 -4.30
N GLN A 537 -6.06 2.66 -4.93
CA GLN A 537 -5.40 2.20 -6.15
C GLN A 537 -5.86 2.99 -7.39
N LEU A 538 -5.20 2.77 -8.52
CA LEU A 538 -5.62 3.32 -9.81
C LEU A 538 -7.06 2.86 -10.10
N THR A 539 -7.96 3.82 -10.33
CA THR A 539 -9.39 3.53 -10.56
C THR A 539 -9.73 3.85 -12.01
N PHE A 540 -9.64 2.83 -12.87
CA PHE A 540 -10.11 2.93 -14.25
C PHE A 540 -11.38 2.10 -14.42
N PHE A 541 -12.33 2.64 -15.18
CA PHE A 541 -13.55 1.93 -15.55
C PHE A 541 -13.39 1.27 -16.92
N GLY A 542 -14.02 0.11 -17.09
CA GLY A 542 -14.00 -0.61 -18.36
C GLY A 542 -15.38 -0.94 -18.92
N ASP A 543 -16.46 -0.64 -18.19
CA ASP A 543 -17.84 -0.88 -18.63
C ASP A 543 -18.25 0.00 -19.81
N LYS A 544 -19.22 -0.49 -20.60
CA LYS A 544 -19.96 0.32 -21.56
C LYS A 544 -20.90 1.26 -20.81
N LEU A 545 -20.55 2.54 -20.68
CA LEU A 545 -21.26 3.47 -19.81
C LEU A 545 -22.70 3.71 -20.26
N ALA A 546 -22.95 3.68 -21.57
CA ALA A 546 -24.31 3.78 -22.13
C ALA A 546 -25.25 2.66 -21.67
N GLY A 547 -24.71 1.50 -21.27
CA GLY A 547 -25.46 0.33 -20.81
C GLY A 547 -25.72 0.29 -19.30
N LEU A 548 -25.14 1.20 -18.52
CA LEU A 548 -25.24 1.17 -17.06
C LEU A 548 -26.58 1.71 -16.56
N SER A 549 -27.18 0.97 -15.62
CA SER A 549 -28.29 1.48 -14.82
C SER A 549 -27.83 2.61 -13.88
N LYS A 550 -28.77 3.39 -13.32
CA LYS A 550 -28.46 4.45 -12.36
C LYS A 550 -27.74 3.92 -11.11
N SER A 551 -28.12 2.75 -10.62
CA SER A 551 -27.49 2.12 -9.45
C SER A 551 -26.07 1.65 -9.76
N GLN A 552 -25.83 1.07 -10.94
CA GLN A 552 -24.47 0.69 -11.38
C GLN A 552 -23.58 1.91 -11.56
N MET A 553 -24.07 2.97 -12.21
CA MET A 553 -23.33 4.24 -12.33
C MET A 553 -23.03 4.84 -10.95
N LYS A 554 -23.96 4.75 -9.99
CA LYS A 554 -23.73 5.22 -8.61
C LYS A 554 -22.57 4.47 -7.94
N ILE A 555 -22.44 3.16 -8.15
CA ILE A 555 -21.30 2.38 -7.62
C ILE A 555 -19.98 2.96 -8.15
N LEU A 556 -19.89 3.23 -9.46
CA LEU A 556 -18.68 3.85 -10.04
C LEU A 556 -18.39 5.23 -9.43
N GLN A 557 -19.41 6.08 -9.29
CA GLN A 557 -19.28 7.41 -8.69
C GLN A 557 -18.79 7.37 -7.22
N GLN A 558 -19.19 6.35 -6.47
CA GLN A 558 -18.80 6.15 -5.07
C GLN A 558 -17.34 5.70 -4.89
N THR A 559 -16.63 5.42 -5.99
CA THR A 559 -15.17 5.12 -6.01
C THR A 559 -14.32 6.35 -6.33
N LEU A 560 -14.94 7.51 -6.54
CA LEU A 560 -14.27 8.74 -6.98
C LEU A 560 -14.53 9.92 -6.01
N PRO A 561 -13.50 10.75 -5.75
CA PRO A 561 -12.11 10.62 -6.21
C PRO A 561 -11.35 9.51 -5.46
N VAL A 562 -10.25 9.04 -6.02
CA VAL A 562 -9.39 8.07 -5.31
C VAL A 562 -8.87 8.68 -4.01
N ALA A 563 -9.00 7.93 -2.91
CA ALA A 563 -8.44 8.32 -1.63
C ALA A 563 -6.91 8.14 -1.62
N ASP A 564 -6.19 9.06 -0.99
CA ASP A 564 -4.74 8.97 -0.85
C ASP A 564 -4.37 7.99 0.28
N VAL A 565 -4.31 6.71 -0.10
CA VAL A 565 -4.11 5.60 0.83
C VAL A 565 -2.72 4.99 0.66
N ARG A 566 -2.12 4.58 1.77
CA ARG A 566 -0.88 3.81 1.79
C ARG A 566 -1.04 2.52 2.61
N PRO A 567 -0.28 1.47 2.28
CA PRO A 567 -0.17 0.29 3.14
C PRO A 567 0.54 0.66 4.45
N VAL A 568 0.07 0.10 5.56
CA VAL A 568 0.75 0.21 6.86
C VAL A 568 1.66 -1.00 7.08
N SER A 569 1.30 -2.16 6.55
CA SER A 569 2.13 -3.36 6.55
C SER A 569 3.11 -3.34 5.38
N LEU A 570 4.42 -3.27 5.65
CA LEU A 570 5.48 -3.21 4.64
C LEU A 570 6.05 -4.60 4.31
N TYR A 571 5.14 -5.55 4.06
CA TYR A 571 5.42 -6.93 3.68
C TYR A 571 4.23 -7.51 2.90
N PRO A 572 4.46 -8.50 2.01
CA PRO A 572 3.40 -9.11 1.22
C PRO A 572 2.50 -10.05 2.04
N TYR A 573 1.23 -10.16 1.65
CA TYR A 573 0.34 -11.23 2.10
C TYR A 573 0.14 -12.27 1.00
N PHE A 574 0.18 -13.54 1.37
CA PHE A 574 0.00 -14.66 0.42
C PHE A 574 -1.35 -15.37 0.56
N SER A 575 -2.21 -14.88 1.45
CA SER A 575 -3.56 -15.39 1.70
C SER A 575 -4.59 -14.30 1.48
N MET A 576 -5.80 -14.72 1.09
CA MET A 576 -6.93 -13.79 0.93
C MET A 576 -7.48 -13.38 2.30
N LEU A 577 -7.12 -12.19 2.77
CA LEU A 577 -7.59 -11.67 4.05
C LEU A 577 -9.06 -11.26 3.97
N GLN A 578 -9.81 -11.52 5.05
CA GLN A 578 -11.23 -11.19 5.11
C GLN A 578 -11.48 -9.77 5.64
N ILE A 579 -10.52 -9.16 6.32
CA ILE A 579 -10.69 -7.87 6.99
C ILE A 579 -9.69 -6.88 6.40
N TRP A 580 -10.18 -5.80 5.78
CA TRP A 580 -9.32 -4.70 5.36
C TRP A 580 -9.69 -3.46 6.17
N ASN A 581 -8.71 -2.89 6.86
CA ASN A 581 -8.88 -1.79 7.82
C ASN A 581 -8.19 -0.54 7.29
N LEU A 582 -8.97 0.42 6.80
CA LEU A 582 -8.51 1.75 6.43
C LEU A 582 -8.63 2.69 7.62
N GLN A 583 -7.50 3.08 8.18
CA GLN A 583 -7.42 4.13 9.19
C GLN A 583 -7.51 5.49 8.48
N ILE A 584 -8.24 6.44 9.05
CA ILE A 584 -8.47 7.75 8.46
C ILE A 584 -8.11 8.83 9.48
N GLU A 585 -7.14 9.67 9.11
CA GLU A 585 -6.90 10.94 9.79
C GLU A 585 -7.94 11.94 9.27
N ASN A 586 -8.75 12.51 10.17
CA ASN A 586 -9.73 13.53 9.77
C ASN A 586 -9.82 14.66 10.79
N LYS A 587 -9.38 15.86 10.38
CA LYS A 587 -9.33 17.05 11.24
C LYS A 587 -10.70 17.61 11.63
N LEU A 588 -11.75 17.27 10.87
CA LEU A 588 -13.11 17.76 11.08
C LEU A 588 -13.93 16.82 11.97
N LEU A 589 -13.75 15.52 11.81
CA LEU A 589 -14.55 14.49 12.48
C LEU A 589 -13.80 13.79 13.63
N GLY A 590 -12.49 14.01 13.74
CA GLY A 590 -11.59 13.16 14.51
C GLY A 590 -11.23 11.89 13.73
N ASP A 591 -10.22 11.17 14.19
CA ASP A 591 -9.75 9.94 13.52
C ASP A 591 -10.73 8.78 13.70
N TYR A 592 -10.81 7.91 12.70
CA TYR A 592 -11.71 6.76 12.67
C TYR A 592 -11.23 5.69 11.68
N ASN A 593 -11.94 4.58 11.66
CA ASN A 593 -11.61 3.45 10.79
C ASN A 593 -12.75 3.16 9.82
N VAL A 594 -12.41 2.68 8.64
CA VAL A 594 -13.33 2.06 7.69
C VAL A 594 -12.88 0.63 7.44
N VAL A 595 -13.74 -0.31 7.82
CA VAL A 595 -13.43 -1.73 7.87
C VAL A 595 -14.31 -2.49 6.87
N ALA A 596 -13.67 -3.13 5.90
CA ALA A 596 -14.33 -4.03 4.97
C ALA A 596 -14.27 -5.47 5.48
N LEU A 597 -15.42 -6.14 5.52
CA LEU A 597 -15.57 -7.55 5.84
C LEU A 597 -15.93 -8.31 4.54
N PHE A 598 -14.96 -9.00 3.96
CA PHE A 598 -15.12 -9.77 2.73
C PHE A 598 -15.45 -11.23 3.01
N ASN A 599 -16.55 -11.70 2.45
CA ASN A 599 -16.84 -13.13 2.37
C ASN A 599 -16.46 -13.66 1.00
N TRP A 600 -15.36 -14.40 0.95
CA TRP A 600 -14.83 -15.01 -0.27
C TRP A 600 -15.47 -16.36 -0.61
N GLU A 601 -16.31 -16.90 0.27
CA GLU A 601 -16.88 -18.24 0.18
C GLU A 601 -18.26 -18.24 -0.52
N ASP A 602 -18.68 -19.42 -0.99
CA ASP A 602 -19.96 -19.64 -1.70
C ASP A 602 -21.21 -19.63 -0.77
N GLU A 603 -21.01 -19.54 0.55
CA GLU A 603 -22.08 -19.56 1.56
C GLU A 603 -21.95 -18.34 2.48
N ALA A 604 -23.08 -17.89 3.06
CA ALA A 604 -23.06 -16.82 4.05
C ALA A 604 -22.17 -17.18 5.26
N LYS A 605 -21.42 -16.20 5.76
CA LYS A 605 -20.43 -16.42 6.83
C LYS A 605 -20.41 -15.26 7.80
N THR A 606 -20.41 -15.57 9.09
CA THR A 606 -20.15 -14.58 10.13
C THR A 606 -18.66 -14.25 10.16
N ILE A 607 -18.34 -12.97 9.95
CA ILE A 607 -16.98 -12.44 10.01
C ILE A 607 -16.92 -11.50 11.22
N SER A 608 -15.85 -11.60 11.99
CA SER A 608 -15.65 -10.82 13.21
C SER A 608 -14.25 -10.26 13.35
N PHE A 609 -14.15 -9.15 14.06
CA PHE A 609 -12.90 -8.51 14.47
C PHE A 609 -12.97 -8.04 15.93
N SER A 610 -11.81 -7.94 16.55
CA SER A 610 -11.60 -7.23 17.84
C SER A 610 -11.04 -5.83 17.60
N MET A 611 -11.16 -4.93 18.59
CA MET A 611 -10.51 -3.60 18.52
C MET A 611 -8.98 -3.72 18.44
N ASP A 612 -8.39 -4.68 19.15
CA ASP A 612 -6.96 -4.96 19.11
C ASP A 612 -6.48 -5.29 17.69
N GLU A 613 -7.22 -6.14 16.96
CA GLU A 613 -6.93 -6.47 15.55
C GLU A 613 -6.98 -5.25 14.63
N LEU A 614 -7.81 -4.25 14.95
CA LEU A 614 -7.87 -2.98 14.23
C LEU A 614 -6.82 -1.96 14.71
N GLY A 615 -6.12 -2.26 15.80
CA GLY A 615 -5.16 -1.37 16.46
C GLY A 615 -5.82 -0.22 17.22
N LEU A 616 -7.03 -0.44 17.74
CA LEU A 616 -7.84 0.49 18.53
C LEU A 616 -7.90 0.06 20.01
N PRO A 617 -8.01 1.00 20.97
CA PRO A 617 -8.25 0.68 22.38
C PRO A 617 -9.57 -0.08 22.61
N ALA A 618 -9.53 -1.19 23.36
CA ALA A 618 -10.70 -2.02 23.64
C ALA A 618 -11.62 -1.44 24.72
N GLU A 619 -11.13 -0.49 25.52
CA GLU A 619 -11.88 0.15 26.61
C GLU A 619 -12.77 1.33 26.15
N ASP A 620 -12.60 1.78 24.91
CA ASP A 620 -13.37 2.89 24.33
C ASP A 620 -14.71 2.40 23.74
N GLU A 621 -15.72 3.27 23.72
CA GLU A 621 -16.98 3.03 23.01
C GLU A 621 -16.90 3.58 21.57
N TYR A 622 -17.37 2.79 20.59
CA TYR A 622 -17.38 3.14 19.18
C TYR A 622 -18.78 3.04 18.57
N LEU A 623 -19.13 3.95 17.67
CA LEU A 623 -20.30 3.86 16.81
C LEU A 623 -19.96 3.19 15.49
N ILE A 624 -20.88 2.38 14.98
CA ILE A 624 -20.69 1.65 13.72
C ILE A 624 -21.83 1.89 12.72
N TYR A 625 -21.46 2.15 11.47
CA TYR A 625 -22.39 2.34 10.35
C TYR A 625 -21.93 1.60 9.10
N GLU A 626 -22.82 0.88 8.43
CA GLU A 626 -22.54 0.11 7.22
C GLU A 626 -23.01 0.85 5.97
N PHE A 627 -22.09 1.01 5.01
CA PHE A 627 -22.23 1.87 3.84
C PHE A 627 -23.16 1.32 2.75
N TRP A 628 -23.06 0.03 2.42
CA TRP A 628 -23.71 -0.52 1.23
C TRP A 628 -25.22 -0.74 1.41
N GLU A 629 -25.62 -1.25 2.56
CA GLU A 629 -27.00 -1.44 2.99
C GLU A 629 -27.54 -0.25 3.77
N GLN A 630 -26.69 0.74 4.09
CA GLN A 630 -27.07 1.99 4.77
C GLN A 630 -27.72 1.70 6.13
N LYS A 631 -26.99 0.95 6.97
CA LYS A 631 -27.51 0.39 8.22
C LYS A 631 -26.59 0.69 9.40
N ALA A 632 -27.16 1.21 10.48
CA ALA A 632 -26.45 1.36 11.75
C ALA A 632 -26.50 0.06 12.57
N TYR A 633 -25.50 -0.13 13.43
CA TYR A 633 -25.50 -1.21 14.43
C TYR A 633 -25.21 -0.71 15.86
N GLY A 634 -25.37 0.59 16.10
CA GLY A 634 -25.27 1.18 17.44
C GLY A 634 -23.82 1.29 17.95
N THR A 635 -23.62 0.96 19.23
CA THR A 635 -22.34 1.13 19.96
C THR A 635 -21.67 -0.21 20.29
N ILE A 636 -20.34 -0.27 20.18
CA ILE A 636 -19.49 -1.43 20.50
C ILE A 636 -18.27 -1.02 21.36
N THR A 637 -17.63 -1.95 22.08
CA THR A 637 -16.39 -1.71 22.87
C THR A 637 -15.26 -2.68 22.53
N ASP A 638 -15.53 -3.99 22.51
CA ASP A 638 -14.47 -5.02 22.44
C ASP A 638 -14.22 -5.50 21.00
N GLY A 639 -15.29 -5.58 20.20
CA GLY A 639 -15.28 -6.19 18.89
C GLY A 639 -16.67 -6.19 18.26
N PHE A 640 -16.76 -6.72 17.04
CA PHE A 640 -18.00 -6.81 16.30
C PHE A 640 -18.02 -8.05 15.40
N ALA A 641 -19.22 -8.57 15.15
CA ALA A 641 -19.44 -9.70 14.26
C ALA A 641 -20.68 -9.45 13.41
N LEU A 642 -20.58 -9.78 12.12
CA LEU A 642 -21.66 -9.60 11.15
C LEU A 642 -21.70 -10.79 10.19
N GLU A 643 -22.91 -11.29 9.93
CA GLU A 643 -23.14 -12.25 8.85
C GLU A 643 -23.01 -11.52 7.51
N VAL A 644 -22.08 -11.97 6.67
CA VAL A 644 -21.84 -11.44 5.33
C VAL A 644 -22.29 -12.50 4.32
N PRO A 645 -23.18 -12.17 3.36
CA PRO A 645 -23.62 -13.12 2.34
C PRO A 645 -22.46 -13.71 1.52
N ALA A 646 -22.71 -14.79 0.79
CA ALA A 646 -21.76 -15.34 -0.16
C ALA A 646 -21.31 -14.26 -1.16
N HIS A 647 -20.01 -14.21 -1.45
CA HIS A 647 -19.41 -13.29 -2.43
C HIS A 647 -19.74 -11.81 -2.19
N ALA A 648 -19.88 -11.41 -0.93
CA ALA A 648 -20.27 -10.07 -0.54
C ALA A 648 -19.21 -9.37 0.31
N VAL A 649 -19.39 -8.07 0.44
CA VAL A 649 -18.62 -7.22 1.37
C VAL A 649 -19.58 -6.37 2.20
N ARG A 650 -19.24 -6.14 3.47
CA ARG A 650 -19.86 -5.11 4.31
C ARG A 650 -18.80 -4.10 4.70
N LEU A 651 -19.13 -2.82 4.59
CA LEU A 651 -18.16 -1.74 4.72
C LEU A 651 -18.57 -0.80 5.84
N LEU A 652 -17.83 -0.85 6.94
CA LEU A 652 -18.23 -0.32 8.23
C LEU A 652 -17.38 0.90 8.58
N SER A 653 -17.98 2.06 8.85
CA SER A 653 -17.28 3.14 9.56
C SER A 653 -17.33 2.87 11.06
N ILE A 654 -16.23 3.14 11.76
CA ILE A 654 -16.08 2.94 13.21
C ILE A 654 -15.52 4.22 13.81
N HIS A 655 -16.39 5.01 14.44
CA HIS A 655 -16.04 6.29 15.07
C HIS A 655 -16.03 6.15 16.58
N LYS A 656 -15.07 6.77 17.28
CA LYS A 656 -15.18 6.91 18.74
C LYS A 656 -16.47 7.65 19.08
N LYS A 657 -17.25 7.11 20.01
CA LYS A 657 -18.55 7.67 20.41
C LYS A 657 -18.35 8.97 21.19
N GLN A 658 -19.23 9.93 20.92
CA GLN A 658 -19.29 11.23 21.58
C GLN A 658 -20.70 11.46 22.16
N ASP A 659 -20.78 12.32 23.17
CA ASP A 659 -22.06 12.72 23.81
C ASP A 659 -22.77 13.87 23.09
N ILE A 660 -22.45 14.10 21.81
CA ILE A 660 -23.03 15.14 20.96
C ILE A 660 -23.51 14.53 19.63
N PRO A 661 -24.45 15.19 18.92
CA PRO A 661 -24.79 14.80 17.57
C PRO A 661 -23.53 14.74 16.70
N GLN A 662 -23.28 13.59 16.08
CA GLN A 662 -22.02 13.31 15.40
C GLN A 662 -22.27 12.71 14.02
N TRP A 663 -21.46 13.10 13.03
CA TRP A 663 -21.43 12.42 11.76
C TRP A 663 -20.89 11.00 11.91
N VAL A 664 -21.51 10.04 11.20
CA VAL A 664 -21.04 8.65 11.17
C VAL A 664 -20.81 8.10 9.75
N SER A 665 -21.48 8.63 8.73
CA SER A 665 -21.31 8.16 7.34
C SER A 665 -22.06 9.04 6.31
N SER A 666 -21.81 8.82 5.03
CA SER A 666 -22.67 9.23 3.91
C SER A 666 -22.77 8.13 2.85
N ASP A 667 -23.60 8.35 1.83
CA ASP A 667 -23.62 7.52 0.63
C ASP A 667 -22.74 8.06 -0.50
N ARG A 668 -21.81 8.98 -0.20
CA ARG A 668 -21.01 9.67 -1.24
C ARG A 668 -19.79 8.87 -1.69
N HIS A 669 -19.06 8.25 -0.77
CA HIS A 669 -17.77 7.62 -1.09
C HIS A 669 -17.51 6.38 -0.24
N ILE A 670 -16.99 5.31 -0.86
CA ILE A 670 -16.70 4.02 -0.22
C ILE A 670 -15.77 4.18 0.98
N THR A 671 -14.75 5.03 0.89
CA THR A 671 -13.82 5.22 2.02
C THR A 671 -14.44 5.97 3.18
N GLN A 672 -15.67 6.48 3.06
CA GLN A 672 -16.40 7.24 4.09
C GLN A 672 -15.53 8.31 4.78
N ASN A 673 -14.49 8.83 4.10
CA ASN A 673 -13.46 9.72 4.64
C ASN A 673 -13.94 11.18 4.79
N ALA A 674 -15.25 11.39 4.58
CA ALA A 674 -15.91 12.69 4.58
C ALA A 674 -15.22 13.73 3.69
N LEU A 675 -14.69 13.29 2.53
CA LEU A 675 -14.07 14.18 1.53
C LEU A 675 -15.00 15.29 1.03
N GLU A 676 -16.31 15.12 1.22
CA GLU A 676 -17.32 16.13 0.92
C GLU A 676 -17.36 17.29 1.93
N LEU A 677 -16.75 17.19 3.11
CA LEU A 677 -16.80 18.24 4.13
C LEU A 677 -15.60 19.19 4.01
N ASN A 678 -15.88 20.48 3.81
CA ASN A 678 -14.87 21.55 3.87
C ASN A 678 -14.79 22.16 5.28
N ALA A 679 -15.91 22.18 5.99
CA ALA A 679 -16.01 22.63 7.37
C ALA A 679 -17.09 21.85 8.11
N TYR A 680 -16.85 21.56 9.39
CA TYR A 680 -17.81 20.88 10.27
C TYR A 680 -17.52 21.27 11.71
N LYS A 681 -18.55 21.68 12.44
CA LYS A 681 -18.42 22.06 13.84
C LYS A 681 -19.73 21.87 14.59
N TRP A 682 -19.63 21.33 15.80
CA TRP A 682 -20.68 21.38 16.80
C TRP A 682 -20.60 22.66 17.63
N ASP A 683 -21.69 23.43 17.67
CA ASP A 683 -21.91 24.53 18.61
C ASP A 683 -22.77 24.05 19.78
N ASN A 684 -22.10 23.76 20.89
CA ASN A 684 -22.76 23.27 22.10
C ASN A 684 -23.73 24.27 22.73
N ARG A 685 -23.50 25.59 22.58
CA ARG A 685 -24.36 26.62 23.18
C ARG A 685 -25.70 26.71 22.47
N ASN A 686 -25.67 26.61 21.13
CA ASN A 686 -26.85 26.74 20.30
C ASN A 686 -27.44 25.39 19.86
N ARG A 687 -26.77 24.27 20.18
CA ARG A 687 -27.12 22.90 19.76
C ARG A 687 -27.23 22.78 18.24
N VAL A 688 -26.22 23.25 17.53
CA VAL A 688 -26.21 23.28 16.07
C VAL A 688 -24.95 22.63 15.52
N ILE A 689 -25.09 21.76 14.54
CA ILE A 689 -24.00 21.42 13.62
C ILE A 689 -24.00 22.46 12.51
N GLU A 690 -22.91 23.19 12.36
CA GLU A 690 -22.68 24.10 11.24
C GLU A 690 -21.51 23.60 10.40
N GLY A 691 -21.63 23.70 9.08
CA GLY A 691 -20.57 23.26 8.20
C GLY A 691 -20.71 23.77 6.77
N GLU A 692 -19.76 23.35 5.95
CA GLU A 692 -19.74 23.59 4.51
C GLU A 692 -19.44 22.26 3.81
N ILE A 693 -20.27 21.91 2.83
CA ILE A 693 -20.23 20.62 2.13
C ILE A 693 -20.13 20.83 0.61
N ALA A 694 -19.19 20.13 -0.02
CA ALA A 694 -18.99 20.07 -1.45
C ALA A 694 -20.02 19.10 -2.08
N LEU A 695 -20.93 19.64 -2.90
CA LEU A 695 -21.94 18.87 -3.61
C LEU A 695 -21.65 18.84 -5.11
N VAL A 696 -21.99 17.73 -5.77
CA VAL A 696 -21.66 17.49 -7.19
C VAL A 696 -22.92 17.61 -8.04
N GLY A 697 -22.92 18.53 -9.01
CA GLY A 697 -23.95 18.66 -10.04
C GLY A 697 -25.38 18.66 -9.48
N SER A 698 -26.18 17.69 -9.91
CA SER A 698 -27.53 17.43 -9.39
C SER A 698 -27.62 16.10 -8.62
N PHE A 699 -26.49 15.62 -8.10
CA PHE A 699 -26.42 14.31 -7.44
C PHE A 699 -26.77 14.48 -5.95
N PRO A 700 -27.78 13.75 -5.44
CA PRO A 700 -28.13 13.81 -4.03
C PRO A 700 -27.02 13.20 -3.17
N LEU A 701 -26.76 13.82 -2.02
CA LEU A 701 -25.87 13.31 -0.99
C LEU A 701 -26.64 13.19 0.32
N THR A 702 -26.59 12.02 0.97
CA THR A 702 -27.22 11.80 2.27
C THR A 702 -26.17 11.67 3.37
N MET A 703 -26.16 12.67 4.25
CA MET A 703 -25.41 12.74 5.51
C MET A 703 -26.11 11.90 6.58
N ARG A 704 -25.38 11.04 7.31
CA ARG A 704 -25.89 10.35 8.49
C ARG A 704 -25.28 10.90 9.76
N LEU A 705 -26.15 11.29 10.67
CA LEU A 705 -25.80 11.80 12.00
C LEU A 705 -26.33 10.84 13.05
N HIS A 706 -25.49 10.36 13.96
CA HIS A 706 -25.95 9.77 15.20
C HIS A 706 -26.42 10.88 16.14
N VAL A 707 -27.58 10.67 16.75
CA VAL A 707 -28.24 11.63 17.64
C VAL A 707 -28.31 11.02 19.05
N PRO A 708 -27.42 11.40 19.98
CA PRO A 708 -27.44 10.88 21.34
C PRO A 708 -28.74 11.23 22.08
N LYS A 709 -29.01 10.50 23.15
CA LYS A 709 -30.15 10.75 24.03
C LYS A 709 -30.12 12.20 24.56
N GLY A 710 -31.24 12.90 24.44
CA GLY A 710 -31.40 14.29 24.90
C GLY A 710 -31.32 15.33 23.79
N PHE A 711 -31.07 14.92 22.55
CA PHE A 711 -31.14 15.73 21.34
C PHE A 711 -32.30 15.29 20.45
N HIS A 712 -32.97 16.24 19.80
CA HIS A 712 -34.03 15.97 18.83
C HIS A 712 -33.93 16.96 17.70
N LEU A 713 -34.00 16.50 16.44
CA LEU A 713 -33.90 17.41 15.32
C LEU A 713 -35.01 18.48 15.36
N ALA A 714 -34.59 19.74 15.35
CA ALA A 714 -35.48 20.89 15.23
C ALA A 714 -35.60 21.36 13.77
N ASP A 715 -34.47 21.44 13.06
CA ASP A 715 -34.42 21.96 11.68
C ASP A 715 -33.12 21.51 10.97
N ALA A 716 -33.17 21.38 9.65
CA ALA A 716 -31.98 21.19 8.82
C ALA A 716 -32.11 21.96 7.50
N GLN A 717 -31.11 22.79 7.22
CA GLN A 717 -31.10 23.67 6.05
C GLN A 717 -29.74 23.64 5.36
N CYS A 718 -29.75 23.90 4.05
CA CYS A 718 -28.56 24.01 3.22
C CYS A 718 -28.75 25.17 2.23
N ASP A 719 -27.88 26.18 2.30
CA ASP A 719 -28.02 27.42 1.55
C ASP A 719 -27.75 27.16 0.07
N GLY A 720 -28.80 27.10 -0.75
CA GLY A 720 -28.68 26.89 -2.21
C GLY A 720 -28.85 25.43 -2.67
N ALA A 721 -29.17 24.50 -1.76
CA ALA A 721 -29.56 23.13 -2.08
C ALA A 721 -30.84 22.75 -1.31
N LYS A 722 -31.69 21.90 -1.90
CA LYS A 722 -32.89 21.44 -1.19
C LYS A 722 -32.48 20.39 -0.14
N CYS A 723 -32.84 20.64 1.10
CA CYS A 723 -32.60 19.74 2.24
C CYS A 723 -33.85 18.92 2.54
N THR A 724 -33.71 17.61 2.78
CA THR A 724 -34.78 16.74 3.29
C THR A 724 -34.22 15.86 4.39
N VAL A 725 -35.04 15.53 5.39
CA VAL A 725 -34.59 14.77 6.56
C VAL A 725 -35.48 13.57 6.83
N LYS A 726 -34.88 12.49 7.32
CA LYS A 726 -35.57 11.25 7.68
C LYS A 726 -34.90 10.62 8.90
N GLU A 727 -35.70 10.24 9.90
CA GLU A 727 -35.25 9.40 11.01
C GLU A 727 -35.05 7.95 10.55
N GLU A 728 -33.95 7.36 10.98
CA GLU A 728 -33.57 5.95 10.76
C GLU A 728 -33.40 5.25 12.11
N ASN A 729 -33.19 3.92 12.07
CA ASN A 729 -32.99 3.13 13.29
C ASN A 729 -31.70 3.53 14.04
N ASP A 730 -31.57 3.08 15.29
CA ASP A 730 -30.38 3.26 16.13
C ASP A 730 -29.96 4.73 16.31
N ASN A 731 -30.96 5.61 16.43
CA ASN A 731 -30.81 7.06 16.60
C ASN A 731 -30.01 7.73 15.47
N ILE A 732 -30.15 7.23 14.23
CA ILE A 732 -29.58 7.89 13.06
C ILE A 732 -30.57 8.88 12.45
N MET A 733 -30.07 10.04 12.06
CA MET A 733 -30.76 11.04 11.27
C MET A 733 -30.10 11.14 9.89
N ALA A 734 -30.87 10.87 8.83
CA ALA A 734 -30.44 11.01 7.46
C ALA A 734 -30.84 12.39 6.90
N VAL A 735 -29.85 13.22 6.57
CA VAL A 735 -30.02 14.55 6.00
C VAL A 735 -29.56 14.52 4.54
N THR A 736 -30.50 14.64 3.59
CA THR A 736 -30.21 14.60 2.16
C THR A 736 -30.17 15.99 1.55
N PHE A 737 -29.04 16.32 0.91
CA PHE A 737 -28.86 17.54 0.14
C PHE A 737 -29.05 17.26 -1.35
N ASN A 738 -29.91 18.04 -2.00
CA ASN A 738 -30.19 17.95 -3.43
C ASN A 738 -29.73 19.24 -4.11
N PRO A 739 -28.50 19.27 -4.65
CA PRO A 739 -27.97 20.44 -5.36
C PRO A 739 -28.57 20.55 -6.77
N ASN A 740 -28.47 21.74 -7.37
CA ASN A 740 -28.75 21.97 -8.80
C ASN A 740 -27.48 22.27 -9.61
N LYS A 741 -26.33 22.45 -8.92
CA LYS A 741 -25.03 22.74 -9.50
C LYS A 741 -23.92 22.22 -8.58
N THR A 742 -22.74 21.97 -9.13
CA THR A 742 -21.53 21.71 -8.34
C THR A 742 -21.14 22.95 -7.54
N GLY A 743 -20.72 22.78 -6.30
CA GLY A 743 -20.17 23.84 -5.47
C GLY A 743 -20.15 23.50 -3.99
N ASP A 744 -19.66 24.45 -3.21
CA ASP A 744 -19.61 24.37 -1.75
C ASP A 744 -20.84 25.07 -1.17
N PHE A 745 -21.55 24.38 -0.27
CA PHE A 745 -22.82 24.84 0.29
C PHE A 745 -22.75 24.83 1.81
N LYS A 746 -23.17 25.92 2.43
CA LYS A 746 -23.24 26.01 3.90
C LYS A 746 -24.50 25.32 4.39
N PHE A 747 -24.38 24.52 5.43
CA PHE A 747 -25.50 23.82 6.04
C PHE A 747 -25.55 24.06 7.54
N LYS A 748 -26.76 23.93 8.10
CA LYS A 748 -27.01 23.95 9.55
C LYS A 748 -28.00 22.86 9.92
N VAL A 749 -27.72 22.11 10.97
CA VAL A 749 -28.62 21.11 11.56
C VAL A 749 -28.79 21.42 13.05
N ARG A 750 -30.01 21.72 13.48
CA ARG A 750 -30.34 22.17 14.86
C ARG A 750 -31.01 21.05 15.65
N PHE A 751 -30.67 20.93 16.94
CA PHE A 751 -31.14 19.88 17.86
C PHE A 751 -31.69 20.38 19.20
#